data_AF-A0A669NZD1-F1
#
_entry.id   AF-A0A669NZD1-F1
#
_cell.length_a   1.000
_cell.length_b   1.000
_cell.length_c   1.000
_cell.angle_alpha   90.00
_cell.angle_beta   90.00
_cell.angle_gamma   90.00
#
_symmetry.space_group_name_H-M   'P 1'
#
loop_
_entity.id
_entity.type
_entity.pdbx_description
1 polymer ?
#
loop_
_entity_poly.entity_id
_entity_poly.type
_entity_poly.pdbx_seq_one_letter_code
_entity_poly.pdbx_strand_id
1 'polypeptide(L)'
;MCRATKAAVDTWVSLSAFPSLYAVVNRNERNTAGSAQSKPKAIRRRSCEAVTLIFMMLRSRSLRSRPARCTPLLSRSCGAALPRPRSPAVLRPRRRHLRPATSRSQPRCRPSAPPRSPARHSASLRPGAGRGLVPAVAAVLSAAEPWRTRITSRAARRSGATKRTEGRYFQAGGSPENVIQLLSENYTAVAQTVNLLAEWLIQTGVEPVQVQETVENHLKSLLIKHFDPRKADSIFTEEGETPAWLEQMIAHTTWRDLFYKLAEAHPDCLMLNFTVKLISDAGYQGEITSVSTACQQLEVFSRVLRTSLATILDGGEENLEKNLPEFAKMVCHGEHTYLFAQSMMSILAQEEQGGSAVRRIAQEVQRYAHEKGHDASQITLALGTAASYPRACQALGAMLSKGALNPADITVLFKMFTSMDPPPVELIRVPAFLDLFMQSLFKPGAKINQDHKHKYIHILAYAASVVEMWKKNKRVSINKDELKSTSKAIETVHNLCCNENKGASELVAELSTLYQCIRFPVVAMGVLKWVDWTVSEPRYFQLQTDHTPVHLALLDEISTCHQLLHPQVLQLLVKLFETEHSQLDVMEQLELKKTLLDRMVHLLSRGYVLPVVSYIRKCLEKLDTDISLIRYFVTEVLDVIAPPYTSDFVQLFLPILENESIAGTIKTEGEHDPVTEFIAHCKSNFIVMN
;
A
#
# COMPACT_ATOMS: atom_id res chain seq x y z
N MET A 1 -38.08 -5.09 48.15
CA MET A 1 -37.14 -4.01 48.54
C MET A 1 -35.82 -4.63 48.94
N CYS A 2 -34.68 -4.00 48.60
CA CYS A 2 -33.30 -4.27 49.03
C CYS A 2 -32.75 -5.73 49.05
N ARG A 3 -31.58 -5.91 48.41
CA ARG A 3 -30.65 -7.07 48.50
C ARG A 3 -31.14 -8.43 47.96
N ALA A 4 -30.99 -8.67 46.64
CA ALA A 4 -30.72 -10.00 46.07
C ALA A 4 -30.33 -9.98 44.57
N THR A 5 -29.25 -9.29 44.17
CA THR A 5 -28.74 -9.33 42.77
C THR A 5 -27.21 -9.30 42.71
N LYS A 6 -26.60 -10.49 42.77
CA LYS A 6 -25.15 -10.69 42.48
C LYS A 6 -24.90 -11.93 41.59
N ALA A 7 -25.85 -12.21 40.69
CA ALA A 7 -25.80 -13.31 39.73
C ALA A 7 -26.77 -13.03 38.57
N ALA A 8 -26.32 -12.28 37.54
CA ALA A 8 -27.10 -11.93 36.35
C ALA A 8 -26.26 -11.33 35.20
N VAL A 9 -25.03 -11.82 34.96
CA VAL A 9 -24.18 -11.39 33.83
C VAL A 9 -23.49 -12.59 33.16
N ASP A 10 -23.00 -13.56 33.93
CA ASP A 10 -22.27 -14.74 33.43
C ASP A 10 -23.16 -15.83 32.76
N THR A 11 -24.14 -15.43 31.95
CA THR A 11 -24.80 -16.27 30.94
C THR A 11 -25.57 -15.38 29.95
N TRP A 12 -25.00 -15.06 28.77
CA TRP A 12 -25.76 -14.79 27.53
C TRP A 12 -24.91 -14.86 26.23
N VAL A 13 -23.92 -15.77 26.17
CA VAL A 13 -23.23 -16.14 24.91
C VAL A 13 -23.06 -17.67 24.86
N SER A 14 -24.11 -18.38 24.43
CA SER A 14 -24.09 -19.80 24.03
C SER A 14 -25.42 -20.18 23.38
N LEU A 15 -25.35 -20.96 22.28
CA LEU A 15 -26.35 -21.23 21.22
C LEU A 15 -26.08 -20.36 19.99
N SER A 16 -25.67 -20.88 18.83
CA SER A 16 -25.65 -22.27 18.28
C SER A 16 -24.22 -22.82 18.06
N ALA A 17 -23.96 -24.08 17.66
CA ALA A 17 -24.58 -25.38 17.92
C ALA A 17 -23.62 -26.54 17.49
N PHE A 18 -23.87 -27.75 18.00
CA PHE A 18 -23.19 -29.05 17.73
C PHE A 18 -23.34 -29.56 16.27
N PRO A 19 -22.80 -30.73 15.82
CA PRO A 19 -22.09 -31.86 16.51
C PRO A 19 -20.78 -32.32 15.77
N SER A 20 -20.21 -33.54 15.93
CA SER A 20 -19.73 -34.35 17.08
C SER A 20 -19.15 -35.71 16.58
N LEU A 21 -18.36 -36.42 17.40
CA LEU A 21 -17.80 -37.80 17.20
C LEU A 21 -16.71 -37.95 16.11
N TYR A 22 -15.58 -38.68 16.19
CA TYR A 22 -14.99 -39.83 16.93
C TYR A 22 -15.01 -41.22 16.23
N ALA A 23 -13.83 -41.88 16.18
CA ALA A 23 -13.51 -43.21 15.61
C ALA A 23 -13.60 -43.31 14.07
N VAL A 24 -12.93 -44.23 13.35
CA VAL A 24 -12.36 -45.56 13.66
C VAL A 24 -10.87 -45.70 13.24
N VAL A 25 -10.23 -46.85 13.57
CA VAL A 25 -8.78 -47.13 13.57
C VAL A 25 -8.43 -48.32 12.63
N ASN A 26 -7.14 -48.44 12.24
CA ASN A 26 -6.46 -49.54 11.51
C ASN A 26 -6.64 -49.58 9.96
N ARG A 27 -5.68 -50.11 9.17
CA ARG A 27 -4.44 -50.86 9.48
C ARG A 27 -3.36 -50.77 8.37
N ASN A 28 -2.15 -51.25 8.72
CA ASN A 28 -1.04 -51.70 7.87
C ASN A 28 -0.12 -50.61 7.26
N GLU A 29 1.22 -50.75 7.19
CA GLU A 29 2.11 -51.82 7.70
C GLU A 29 3.57 -51.33 7.91
N ARG A 30 4.35 -52.04 8.77
CA ARG A 30 5.83 -52.33 8.76
C ARG A 30 6.84 -51.23 8.32
N ASN A 31 8.07 -51.14 8.83
CA ASN A 31 8.82 -51.75 9.94
C ASN A 31 10.17 -51.01 10.07
N THR A 32 10.68 -50.78 11.29
CA THR A 32 12.11 -50.97 11.67
C THR A 32 12.32 -50.67 13.16
N ALA A 33 13.35 -51.26 13.77
CA ALA A 33 13.63 -51.16 15.20
C ALA A 33 14.83 -50.23 15.51
N GLY A 34 14.85 -49.66 16.72
CA GLY A 34 15.92 -48.78 17.20
C GLY A 34 15.79 -48.44 18.68
N SER A 35 16.15 -49.37 19.56
CA SER A 35 15.96 -49.23 21.02
C SER A 35 17.09 -48.47 21.71
N ALA A 36 16.78 -47.32 22.32
CA ALA A 36 17.62 -46.68 23.34
C ALA A 36 16.76 -45.94 24.37
N GLN A 37 16.70 -46.45 25.61
CA GLN A 37 15.96 -45.79 26.70
C GLN A 37 16.79 -44.66 27.31
N SER A 38 16.26 -43.43 27.31
CA SER A 38 16.69 -42.38 28.25
C SER A 38 15.48 -41.55 28.70
N LYS A 39 15.47 -41.14 29.98
CA LYS A 39 14.30 -40.52 30.62
C LYS A 39 14.19 -39.03 30.22
N PRO A 40 13.02 -38.53 29.78
CA PRO A 40 12.86 -37.12 29.47
C PRO A 40 12.89 -36.27 30.77
N LYS A 41 13.79 -35.29 30.83
CA LYS A 41 13.70 -34.20 31.82
C LYS A 41 12.58 -33.25 31.40
N ALA A 42 11.75 -32.85 32.37
CA ALA A 42 10.61 -31.97 32.10
C ALA A 42 11.06 -30.56 31.68
N ILE A 43 10.95 -30.25 30.38
CA ILE A 43 11.05 -28.89 29.88
C ILE A 43 9.69 -28.22 30.07
N ARG A 44 9.60 -27.28 31.01
CA ARG A 44 8.40 -26.44 31.19
C ARG A 44 8.17 -25.62 29.92
N ARG A 45 6.95 -25.72 29.35
CA ARG A 45 6.44 -24.69 28.43
C ARG A 45 6.49 -23.33 29.14
N ARG A 46 7.14 -22.35 28.51
CA ARG A 46 6.93 -20.92 28.76
C ARG A 46 6.64 -20.26 27.42
N SER A 47 5.36 -20.08 27.13
CA SER A 47 4.91 -19.24 26.03
C SER A 47 5.04 -17.76 26.43
N CYS A 48 5.20 -16.89 25.43
CA CYS A 48 4.77 -15.49 25.42
C CYS A 48 5.06 -14.62 26.67
N GLU A 49 6.29 -14.12 26.82
CA GLU A 49 6.58 -12.85 27.52
C GLU A 49 8.03 -12.39 27.21
N ALA A 50 8.23 -11.58 26.16
CA ALA A 50 9.57 -11.24 25.67
C ALA A 50 9.74 -9.82 25.06
N VAL A 51 8.73 -8.93 25.16
CA VAL A 51 8.75 -7.62 24.48
C VAL A 51 9.25 -6.46 25.37
N THR A 52 9.23 -6.63 26.71
CA THR A 52 9.43 -5.52 27.65
C THR A 52 10.89 -5.35 28.14
N LEU A 53 11.79 -6.30 27.85
CA LEU A 53 13.10 -6.39 28.54
C LEU A 53 14.26 -5.59 27.90
N ILE A 54 14.11 -5.07 26.69
CA ILE A 54 15.18 -4.32 26.00
C ILE A 54 15.31 -2.88 26.53
N PHE A 55 14.24 -2.28 27.07
CA PHE A 55 14.21 -0.85 27.42
C PHE A 55 14.92 -0.46 28.73
N MET A 56 15.42 -1.42 29.53
CA MET A 56 16.08 -1.13 30.83
C MET A 56 17.62 -1.18 30.82
N MET A 57 18.28 -1.79 29.83
CA MET A 57 19.75 -1.94 29.88
C MET A 57 20.56 -0.67 29.53
N LEU A 58 19.93 0.39 29.01
CA LEU A 58 20.62 1.64 28.60
C LEU A 58 20.51 2.80 29.61
N ARG A 59 20.03 2.57 30.84
CA ARG A 59 19.99 3.58 31.92
C ARG A 59 20.55 3.10 33.26
N SER A 60 21.82 2.65 33.30
CA SER A 60 22.64 2.68 34.53
C SER A 60 24.14 2.40 34.30
N ARG A 61 24.93 3.46 34.08
CA ARG A 61 26.37 3.51 34.46
C ARG A 61 26.90 4.94 34.51
N SER A 62 26.55 5.65 35.58
CA SER A 62 27.17 6.92 35.96
C SER A 62 27.85 6.75 37.31
N LEU A 63 29.19 6.83 37.33
CA LEU A 63 29.97 6.90 38.57
C LEU A 63 31.09 7.95 38.42
N ARG A 64 31.10 8.87 39.38
CA ARG A 64 31.71 10.20 39.34
C ARG A 64 33.24 10.17 39.46
N SER A 65 33.94 11.07 38.77
CA SER A 65 35.15 11.73 39.29
C SER A 65 35.27 13.16 38.76
N ARG A 66 35.90 14.04 39.56
CA ARG A 66 35.86 15.51 39.46
C ARG A 66 36.61 16.11 38.24
N PRO A 67 36.29 17.35 37.82
CA PRO A 67 37.08 18.09 36.85
C PRO A 67 38.37 18.67 37.48
N ALA A 68 39.42 18.80 36.66
CA ALA A 68 40.63 19.56 36.98
C ALA A 68 40.80 20.71 35.97
N ARG A 69 41.30 21.86 36.44
CA ARG A 69 41.64 23.01 35.58
C ARG A 69 43.08 22.88 35.08
N CYS A 70 43.32 23.25 33.82
CA CYS A 70 44.59 23.85 33.39
C CYS A 70 44.36 24.75 32.17
N THR A 71 45.07 25.88 32.13
CA THR A 71 45.02 26.90 31.08
C THR A 71 46.06 26.66 29.97
N PRO A 72 45.97 27.33 28.80
CA PRO A 72 46.70 26.92 27.60
C PRO A 72 48.15 27.44 27.53
N LEU A 73 48.92 26.85 26.61
CA LEU A 73 50.20 27.38 26.13
C LEU A 73 50.13 27.71 24.63
N LEU A 74 50.92 28.72 24.22
CA LEU A 74 50.92 29.33 22.89
C LEU A 74 52.24 29.04 22.15
N SER A 75 52.17 28.67 20.87
CA SER A 75 53.14 29.13 19.86
C SER A 75 52.71 28.81 18.40
N ARG A 76 52.48 29.88 17.63
CA ARG A 76 53.12 30.25 16.33
C ARG A 76 53.47 29.15 15.29
N SER A 77 53.38 29.39 13.97
CA SER A 77 52.88 30.55 13.17
C SER A 77 52.89 30.23 11.64
N CYS A 78 52.37 31.17 10.83
CA CYS A 78 52.40 31.25 9.35
C CYS A 78 51.38 30.36 8.59
N GLY A 79 50.61 30.85 7.60
CA GLY A 79 50.24 32.25 7.27
C GLY A 79 50.11 32.55 5.76
N ALA A 80 48.89 32.78 5.26
CA ALA A 80 48.60 33.31 3.91
C ALA A 80 47.22 34.01 3.85
N ALA A 81 46.97 34.80 2.80
CA ALA A 81 46.02 35.94 2.77
C ALA A 81 44.50 35.66 2.56
N LEU A 82 43.72 36.72 2.82
CA LEU A 82 42.28 36.99 2.60
C LEU A 82 41.97 37.37 1.11
N PRO A 83 40.70 37.68 0.66
CA PRO A 83 39.49 38.05 1.42
C PRO A 83 38.12 37.46 0.95
N ARG A 84 37.06 37.81 1.70
CA ARG A 84 35.63 37.64 1.33
C ARG A 84 35.04 38.92 0.68
N PRO A 85 34.04 38.81 -0.21
CA PRO A 85 33.10 39.90 -0.52
C PRO A 85 31.89 39.94 0.44
N ARG A 86 31.07 41.00 0.36
CA ARG A 86 29.89 41.29 1.21
C ARG A 86 28.58 41.29 0.42
N SER A 87 27.46 41.07 1.09
CA SER A 87 26.11 41.40 0.61
C SER A 87 25.86 42.93 0.57
N PRO A 88 25.07 43.43 -0.40
CA PRO A 88 24.35 44.70 -0.30
C PRO A 88 22.82 44.53 -0.38
N ALA A 89 22.07 45.63 -0.23
CA ALA A 89 20.63 45.63 0.06
C ALA A 89 19.72 46.19 -1.05
N VAL A 90 18.40 46.10 -0.81
CA VAL A 90 17.27 46.56 -1.64
C VAL A 90 17.31 48.06 -1.96
N LEU A 91 16.93 48.45 -3.18
CA LEU A 91 16.26 49.73 -3.49
C LEU A 91 15.54 49.73 -4.86
N ARG A 92 14.42 50.46 -4.98
CA ARG A 92 13.71 50.81 -6.25
C ARG A 92 13.89 52.30 -6.55
N PRO A 93 13.83 52.73 -7.84
CA PRO A 93 12.82 53.77 -8.16
C PRO A 93 12.23 53.80 -9.59
N ARG A 94 10.89 53.89 -9.64
CA ARG A 94 10.00 54.76 -10.48
C ARG A 94 10.32 55.17 -11.95
N ARG A 95 9.26 55.06 -12.78
CA ARG A 95 8.78 55.98 -13.87
C ARG A 95 9.53 55.89 -15.24
N ARG A 96 8.96 56.29 -16.41
CA ARG A 96 7.78 57.14 -16.74
C ARG A 96 7.26 56.98 -18.22
N HIS A 97 5.94 57.12 -18.46
CA HIS A 97 5.23 57.44 -19.75
C HIS A 97 5.40 56.43 -20.93
N LEU A 98 4.54 56.33 -21.97
CA LEU A 98 3.61 57.26 -22.65
C LEU A 98 2.15 56.73 -22.85
N ARG A 99 1.30 57.53 -23.51
CA ARG A 99 -0.14 57.38 -23.88
C ARG A 99 -0.38 58.01 -25.28
N PRO A 100 -1.55 57.96 -25.98
CA PRO A 100 -2.96 58.10 -25.53
C PRO A 100 -3.76 56.78 -25.75
N ALA A 101 -5.03 56.64 -26.22
CA ALA A 101 -6.14 57.53 -26.65
C ALA A 101 -7.51 56.80 -26.43
N THR A 102 -8.56 57.41 -25.86
CA THR A 102 -9.73 58.13 -26.45
C THR A 102 -10.66 57.31 -27.37
N SER A 103 -11.99 57.26 -27.19
CA SER A 103 -12.96 57.76 -26.16
C SER A 103 -14.29 56.96 -26.33
N ARG A 104 -15.51 57.19 -25.77
CA ARG A 104 -16.28 58.13 -24.89
C ARG A 104 -17.60 57.36 -24.53
N SER A 105 -18.53 57.61 -23.61
CA SER A 105 -18.86 58.56 -22.50
C SER A 105 -19.52 57.69 -21.37
N GLN A 106 -19.62 57.98 -20.07
CA GLN A 106 -20.11 59.13 -19.26
C GLN A 106 -21.64 59.39 -19.28
N PRO A 107 -22.27 59.87 -18.17
CA PRO A 107 -21.70 60.20 -16.83
C PRO A 107 -22.44 59.60 -15.60
N ARG A 108 -21.93 59.91 -14.40
CA ARG A 108 -22.53 59.71 -13.06
C ARG A 108 -22.37 60.99 -12.24
N CYS A 109 -23.28 61.26 -11.30
CA CYS A 109 -23.01 62.12 -10.13
C CYS A 109 -23.64 61.56 -8.83
N ARG A 110 -23.19 62.09 -7.70
CA ARG A 110 -23.52 61.83 -6.26
C ARG A 110 -23.56 63.22 -5.56
N PRO A 111 -23.74 63.42 -4.22
CA PRO A 111 -23.69 62.50 -3.07
C PRO A 111 -24.75 62.76 -1.94
N SER A 112 -24.47 62.26 -0.72
CA SER A 112 -24.98 62.66 0.62
C SER A 112 -26.25 61.99 1.19
N ALA A 113 -26.47 62.15 2.51
CA ALA A 113 -27.37 61.35 3.37
C ALA A 113 -27.75 62.13 4.68
N PRO A 114 -28.28 61.45 5.73
CA PRO A 114 -29.68 61.32 6.14
C PRO A 114 -30.15 62.40 7.16
N PRO A 115 -31.46 62.50 7.54
CA PRO A 115 -31.87 61.90 8.83
C PRO A 115 -33.39 61.58 9.05
N ARG A 116 -33.64 60.74 10.08
CA ARG A 116 -34.80 60.73 11.04
C ARG A 116 -36.25 60.48 10.55
N SER A 117 -37.10 60.23 11.55
CA SER A 117 -38.48 59.71 11.52
C SER A 117 -39.55 60.75 11.92
N PRO A 118 -40.83 60.53 11.56
CA PRO A 118 -41.98 60.93 12.37
C PRO A 118 -42.85 59.73 12.81
N ALA A 119 -43.88 59.98 13.61
CA ALA A 119 -44.80 58.95 14.14
C ALA A 119 -46.25 59.45 14.22
N ARG A 120 -47.20 58.51 14.37
CA ARG A 120 -48.63 58.67 14.69
C ARG A 120 -49.50 59.45 13.69
N HIS A 121 -50.57 58.80 13.25
CA HIS A 121 -51.90 59.40 13.23
C HIS A 121 -52.91 58.39 13.81
N SER A 122 -54.01 58.90 14.37
CA SER A 122 -55.03 58.14 15.08
C SER A 122 -56.42 58.43 14.51
N ALA A 123 -57.23 57.39 14.34
CA ALA A 123 -58.67 57.50 14.09
C ALA A 123 -59.42 56.58 15.06
N SER A 124 -60.56 57.05 15.58
CA SER A 124 -61.28 56.42 16.70
C SER A 124 -62.68 55.95 16.31
N LEU A 125 -63.02 54.70 16.63
CA LEU A 125 -64.41 54.21 16.64
C LEU A 125 -64.69 53.32 17.86
N ARG A 126 -65.85 53.57 18.47
CA ARG A 126 -66.52 52.81 19.55
C ARG A 126 -68.00 53.27 19.57
N PRO A 127 -68.94 52.50 20.16
CA PRO A 127 -68.95 51.06 20.38
C PRO A 127 -70.24 50.39 19.83
N GLY A 128 -70.23 49.06 19.69
CA GLY A 128 -71.42 48.26 19.36
C GLY A 128 -71.22 46.81 19.81
N ALA A 129 -72.27 46.13 20.28
CA ALA A 129 -72.17 44.82 20.92
C ALA A 129 -72.61 43.66 20.01
N GLY A 130 -71.90 42.54 20.07
CA GLY A 130 -72.25 41.28 19.40
C GLY A 130 -71.42 40.12 19.96
N ARG A 131 -72.06 39.03 20.37
CA ARG A 131 -71.41 37.90 21.05
C ARG A 131 -70.89 36.85 20.06
N GLY A 132 -69.79 36.18 20.43
CA GLY A 132 -69.66 34.73 20.20
C GLY A 132 -68.51 34.23 19.34
N LEU A 133 -67.32 34.03 19.93
CA LEU A 133 -66.31 33.04 19.51
C LEU A 133 -65.21 32.92 20.60
N VAL A 134 -65.35 31.94 21.50
CA VAL A 134 -64.44 31.73 22.66
C VAL A 134 -63.99 30.27 22.86
N PRO A 135 -64.80 29.21 22.60
CA PRO A 135 -64.40 27.83 22.93
C PRO A 135 -63.14 27.31 22.21
N ALA A 136 -62.87 27.76 20.97
CA ALA A 136 -61.85 27.16 20.12
C ALA A 136 -60.39 27.39 20.59
N VAL A 137 -60.10 28.56 21.16
CA VAL A 137 -58.71 28.94 21.53
C VAL A 137 -58.27 28.25 22.82
N ALA A 138 -59.19 28.01 23.76
CA ALA A 138 -58.89 27.36 25.03
C ALA A 138 -58.47 25.88 24.85
N ALA A 139 -59.10 25.17 23.91
CA ALA A 139 -58.78 23.77 23.62
C ALA A 139 -57.34 23.58 23.11
N VAL A 140 -56.88 24.47 22.23
CA VAL A 140 -55.50 24.43 21.68
C VAL A 140 -54.45 24.71 22.77
N LEU A 141 -54.75 25.60 23.73
CA LEU A 141 -53.84 25.91 24.83
C LEU A 141 -53.74 24.77 25.86
N SER A 142 -54.86 24.11 26.19
CA SER A 142 -54.88 22.98 27.13
C SER A 142 -54.07 21.78 26.61
N ALA A 143 -54.09 21.52 25.29
CA ALA A 143 -53.30 20.45 24.67
C ALA A 143 -51.76 20.65 24.78
N ALA A 144 -51.28 21.86 25.11
CA ALA A 144 -49.85 22.19 25.15
C ALA A 144 -49.17 21.97 26.52
N GLU A 145 -49.92 21.82 27.61
CA GLU A 145 -49.34 21.69 28.96
C GLU A 145 -48.52 20.39 29.18
N PRO A 146 -48.94 19.21 28.64
CA PRO A 146 -48.11 17.99 28.68
C PRO A 146 -46.79 18.11 27.89
N TRP A 147 -46.71 19.06 26.95
CA TRP A 147 -45.50 19.30 26.16
C TRP A 147 -44.53 20.24 26.86
N ARG A 148 -45.01 21.28 27.57
CA ARG A 148 -44.15 22.14 28.41
C ARG A 148 -43.38 21.33 29.45
N THR A 149 -44.02 20.35 30.09
CA THR A 149 -43.39 19.46 31.09
C THR A 149 -42.46 18.39 30.49
N ARG A 150 -42.70 17.96 29.23
CA ARG A 150 -41.77 17.10 28.49
C ARG A 150 -40.54 17.84 27.96
N ILE A 151 -40.67 19.12 27.61
CA ILE A 151 -39.55 19.97 27.18
C ILE A 151 -38.62 20.29 28.35
N THR A 152 -39.15 20.66 29.52
CA THR A 152 -38.32 20.95 30.71
C THR A 152 -37.57 19.73 31.24
N SER A 153 -38.13 18.52 31.10
CA SER A 153 -37.46 17.28 31.47
C SER A 153 -36.40 16.82 30.45
N ARG A 154 -36.62 17.02 29.14
CA ARG A 154 -35.58 16.77 28.10
C ARG A 154 -34.50 17.85 28.01
N ALA A 155 -34.71 19.04 28.59
CA ALA A 155 -33.68 20.07 28.76
C ALA A 155 -32.50 19.65 29.68
N ALA A 156 -32.58 18.47 30.32
CA ALA A 156 -31.52 17.90 31.13
C ALA A 156 -30.20 17.59 30.38
N ARG A 157 -30.19 17.59 29.03
CA ARG A 157 -28.93 17.61 28.25
C ARG A 157 -28.31 19.02 28.20
N ARG A 158 -28.04 19.62 29.37
CA ARG A 158 -27.12 20.78 29.45
C ARG A 158 -25.74 20.34 28.99
N SER A 159 -25.10 21.11 28.11
CA SER A 159 -23.74 20.78 27.68
C SER A 159 -22.73 20.97 28.82
N GLY A 160 -21.56 20.32 28.72
CA GLY A 160 -20.46 20.54 29.66
C GLY A 160 -19.97 22.00 29.69
N ALA A 161 -20.23 22.77 28.63
CA ALA A 161 -19.97 24.21 28.58
C ALA A 161 -20.97 24.99 29.44
N THR A 162 -22.28 24.68 29.38
CA THR A 162 -23.30 25.38 30.18
C THR A 162 -23.04 25.25 31.68
N LYS A 163 -22.66 24.06 32.16
CA LYS A 163 -22.29 23.87 33.58
C LYS A 163 -21.01 24.62 33.97
N ARG A 164 -20.04 24.76 33.05
CA ARG A 164 -18.80 25.55 33.27
C ARG A 164 -19.05 27.05 33.27
N THR A 165 -19.94 27.56 32.41
CA THR A 165 -20.32 28.99 32.43
C THR A 165 -21.18 29.33 33.64
N GLU A 166 -22.13 28.46 34.03
CA GLU A 166 -22.85 28.55 35.31
C GLU A 166 -21.85 28.62 36.49
N GLY A 167 -20.91 27.67 36.57
CA GLY A 167 -19.89 27.63 37.63
C GLY A 167 -19.01 28.88 37.71
N ARG A 168 -18.45 29.33 36.56
CA ARG A 168 -17.64 30.56 36.50
C ARG A 168 -18.45 31.82 36.82
N TYR A 169 -19.73 31.87 36.44
CA TYR A 169 -20.63 33.00 36.73
C TYR A 169 -20.96 33.12 38.24
N PHE A 170 -21.25 32.00 38.91
CA PHE A 170 -21.47 31.99 40.35
C PHE A 170 -20.18 32.27 41.14
N GLN A 171 -19.02 31.80 40.67
CA GLN A 171 -17.71 32.17 41.24
C GLN A 171 -17.40 33.68 41.08
N ALA A 172 -17.95 34.34 40.05
CA ALA A 172 -17.86 35.79 39.86
C ALA A 172 -18.93 36.58 40.64
N GLY A 173 -19.72 35.94 41.50
CA GLY A 173 -20.72 36.60 42.36
C GLY A 173 -22.03 37.00 41.65
N GLY A 174 -22.30 36.47 40.45
CA GLY A 174 -23.52 36.79 39.71
C GLY A 174 -24.79 36.10 40.26
N SER A 175 -25.96 36.72 40.09
CA SER A 175 -27.23 36.26 40.66
C SER A 175 -27.89 35.12 39.86
N PRO A 176 -28.54 34.13 40.52
CA PRO A 176 -29.19 33.01 39.83
C PRO A 176 -30.30 33.41 38.85
N GLU A 177 -31.04 34.48 39.17
CA GLU A 177 -32.14 35.00 38.36
C GLU A 177 -31.62 35.51 37.00
N ASN A 178 -30.51 36.24 37.00
CA ASN A 178 -29.86 36.70 35.78
C ASN A 178 -29.27 35.54 34.95
N VAL A 179 -28.79 34.46 35.58
CA VAL A 179 -28.39 33.24 34.84
C VAL A 179 -29.59 32.64 34.11
N ILE A 180 -30.72 32.47 34.81
CA ILE A 180 -31.92 31.87 34.25
C ILE A 180 -32.46 32.73 33.11
N GLN A 181 -32.49 34.05 33.28
CA GLN A 181 -32.90 34.98 32.22
C GLN A 181 -31.95 34.89 31.02
N LEU A 182 -30.64 35.07 31.20
CA LEU A 182 -29.66 35.02 30.11
C LEU A 182 -29.64 33.67 29.38
N LEU A 183 -29.78 32.55 30.09
CA LEU A 183 -29.91 31.23 29.47
C LEU A 183 -31.22 31.10 28.68
N SER A 184 -32.33 31.65 29.16
CA SER A 184 -33.62 31.58 28.47
C SER A 184 -33.68 32.47 27.22
N GLU A 185 -33.11 33.68 27.27
CA GLU A 185 -33.09 34.64 26.16
C GLU A 185 -32.17 34.19 25.02
N ASN A 186 -31.07 33.49 25.34
CA ASN A 186 -30.11 33.00 24.36
C ASN A 186 -30.34 31.53 23.94
N TYR A 187 -31.41 30.88 24.42
CA TYR A 187 -31.72 29.49 24.09
C TYR A 187 -32.31 29.36 22.67
N THR A 188 -31.43 29.12 21.70
CA THR A 188 -31.86 28.67 20.36
C THR A 188 -32.02 27.14 20.38
N ALA A 189 -33.27 26.67 20.22
CA ALA A 189 -33.65 25.26 20.32
C ALA A 189 -33.20 24.36 19.13
N VAL A 190 -32.05 24.68 18.51
CA VAL A 190 -31.63 24.15 17.20
C VAL A 190 -31.58 22.62 17.19
N ALA A 191 -31.04 22.00 18.24
CA ALA A 191 -30.96 20.54 18.34
C ALA A 191 -32.35 19.88 18.40
N GLN A 192 -33.33 20.50 19.05
CA GLN A 192 -34.70 20.01 19.12
C GLN A 192 -35.42 20.20 17.78
N THR A 193 -35.21 21.34 17.11
CA THR A 193 -35.74 21.59 15.76
C THR A 193 -35.18 20.59 14.74
N VAL A 194 -33.87 20.29 14.78
CA VAL A 194 -33.25 19.28 13.90
C VAL A 194 -33.82 17.88 14.15
N ASN A 195 -34.00 17.47 15.42
CA ASN A 195 -34.63 16.19 15.73
C ASN A 195 -36.09 16.12 15.23
N LEU A 196 -36.86 17.20 15.39
CA LEU A 196 -38.24 17.27 14.90
C LEU A 196 -38.32 17.20 13.37
N LEU A 197 -37.42 17.88 12.66
CA LEU A 197 -37.30 17.79 11.21
C LEU A 197 -36.89 16.39 10.75
N ALA A 198 -36.01 15.70 11.48
CA ALA A 198 -35.65 14.31 11.21
C ALA A 198 -36.84 13.35 11.42
N GLU A 199 -37.60 13.52 12.51
CA GLU A 199 -38.85 12.77 12.74
C GLU A 199 -39.88 13.01 11.63
N TRP A 200 -40.00 14.24 11.11
CA TRP A 200 -40.88 14.55 9.98
C TRP A 200 -40.41 13.94 8.66
N LEU A 201 -39.10 13.97 8.35
CA LEU A 201 -38.56 13.34 7.14
C LEU A 201 -38.85 11.84 7.11
N ILE A 202 -38.69 11.16 8.25
CA ILE A 202 -39.04 9.74 8.42
C ILE A 202 -40.55 9.53 8.20
N GLN A 203 -41.41 10.39 8.77
CA GLN A 203 -42.86 10.33 8.57
C GLN A 203 -43.30 10.58 7.13
N THR A 204 -42.53 11.35 6.34
CA THR A 204 -42.76 11.53 4.89
C THR A 204 -42.24 10.37 4.02
N GLY A 205 -41.71 9.30 4.62
CA GLY A 205 -41.28 8.09 3.89
C GLY A 205 -39.80 8.06 3.49
N VAL A 206 -38.96 8.97 4.00
CA VAL A 206 -37.50 8.87 3.86
C VAL A 206 -36.99 7.83 4.85
N GLU A 207 -36.09 6.93 4.42
CA GLU A 207 -35.55 5.91 5.31
C GLU A 207 -34.77 6.52 6.48
N PRO A 208 -34.93 6.02 7.73
CA PRO A 208 -34.22 6.56 8.89
C PRO A 208 -32.69 6.60 8.75
N VAL A 209 -32.11 5.64 8.02
CA VAL A 209 -30.67 5.59 7.72
C VAL A 209 -30.23 6.80 6.90
N GLN A 210 -30.95 7.11 5.82
CA GLN A 210 -30.64 8.25 4.94
C GLN A 210 -30.79 9.59 5.69
N VAL A 211 -31.78 9.69 6.59
CA VAL A 211 -31.96 10.88 7.44
C VAL A 211 -30.81 11.03 8.45
N GLN A 212 -30.37 9.92 9.07
CA GLN A 212 -29.22 9.91 9.97
C GLN A 212 -27.92 10.29 9.24
N GLU A 213 -27.63 9.67 8.08
CA GLU A 213 -26.46 9.99 7.25
C GLU A 213 -26.46 11.46 6.80
N THR A 214 -27.61 12.03 6.45
CA THR A 214 -27.74 13.45 6.09
C THR A 214 -27.33 14.36 7.25
N VAL A 215 -27.76 14.05 8.47
CA VAL A 215 -27.39 14.82 9.67
C VAL A 215 -25.93 14.61 10.05
N GLU A 216 -25.42 13.38 10.02
CA GLU A 216 -24.00 13.06 10.30
C GLU A 216 -23.07 13.76 9.31
N ASN A 217 -23.34 13.69 8.01
CA ASN A 217 -22.54 14.36 6.98
C ASN A 217 -22.58 15.89 7.08
N HIS A 218 -23.73 16.48 7.46
CA HIS A 218 -23.80 17.92 7.69
C HIS A 218 -23.00 18.35 8.94
N LEU A 219 -23.12 17.61 10.05
CA LEU A 219 -22.32 17.84 11.27
C LEU A 219 -20.82 17.69 10.99
N LYS A 220 -20.43 16.68 10.23
CA LYS A 220 -19.05 16.41 9.80
C LYS A 220 -18.48 17.58 8.98
N SER A 221 -19.25 18.12 8.04
CA SER A 221 -18.90 19.32 7.26
C SER A 221 -18.73 20.57 8.14
N LEU A 222 -19.66 20.79 9.09
CA LEU A 222 -19.56 21.90 10.05
C LEU A 222 -18.33 21.77 10.97
N LEU A 223 -18.03 20.56 11.45
CA LEU A 223 -16.86 20.28 12.30
C LEU A 223 -15.56 20.54 11.55
N ILE A 224 -15.39 20.02 10.33
CA ILE A 224 -14.21 20.29 9.49
C ILE A 224 -14.03 21.80 9.23
N LYS A 225 -15.13 22.52 8.96
CA LYS A 225 -15.09 23.95 8.64
C LYS A 225 -14.80 24.86 9.84
N HIS A 226 -15.11 24.43 11.07
CA HIS A 226 -15.05 25.26 12.28
C HIS A 226 -14.18 24.68 13.40
N PHE A 227 -13.37 23.67 13.11
CA PHE A 227 -12.41 23.12 14.06
C PHE A 227 -11.36 24.17 14.47
N ASP A 228 -10.95 24.14 15.74
CA ASP A 228 -9.88 24.98 16.28
C ASP A 228 -8.97 24.09 17.14
N PRO A 229 -7.77 23.72 16.65
CA PRO A 229 -6.90 22.77 17.36
C PRO A 229 -6.47 23.30 18.73
N ARG A 230 -6.35 24.63 18.91
CA ARG A 230 -5.98 25.21 20.21
C ARG A 230 -7.08 25.04 21.25
N LYS A 231 -8.34 25.07 20.83
CA LYS A 231 -9.48 24.78 21.71
C LYS A 231 -9.58 23.29 22.02
N ALA A 232 -9.38 22.42 21.02
CA ALA A 232 -9.32 20.97 21.25
C ALA A 232 -8.23 20.58 22.27
N ASP A 233 -7.03 21.15 22.13
CA ASP A 233 -5.93 20.90 23.04
C ASP A 233 -6.15 21.51 24.44
N SER A 234 -6.84 22.65 24.55
CA SER A 234 -7.24 23.20 25.86
C SER A 234 -8.19 22.29 26.64
N ILE A 235 -9.13 21.61 25.96
CA ILE A 235 -10.01 20.61 26.61
C ILE A 235 -9.18 19.47 27.18
N PHE A 236 -8.21 18.97 26.40
CA PHE A 236 -7.36 17.85 26.78
C PHE A 236 -6.34 18.20 27.87
N THR A 237 -5.89 19.46 27.95
CA THR A 237 -4.88 19.93 28.92
C THR A 237 -5.46 20.57 30.18
N GLU A 238 -6.67 21.13 30.16
CA GLU A 238 -7.36 21.62 31.38
C GLU A 238 -8.02 20.48 32.18
N GLU A 239 -8.50 19.41 31.52
CA GLU A 239 -9.26 18.33 32.19
C GLU A 239 -8.39 17.17 32.67
N GLY A 240 -7.22 16.92 32.06
CA GLY A 240 -6.23 15.92 32.50
C GLY A 240 -6.61 14.45 32.30
N GLU A 241 -7.90 14.16 32.14
CA GLU A 241 -8.45 12.83 31.83
C GLU A 241 -8.98 12.74 30.39
N THR A 242 -9.08 11.53 29.86
CA THR A 242 -9.62 11.25 28.52
C THR A 242 -11.14 11.50 28.48
N PRO A 243 -11.66 12.41 27.63
CA PRO A 243 -13.08 12.72 27.66
C PRO A 243 -13.95 11.53 27.22
N ALA A 244 -14.85 11.04 28.08
CA ALA A 244 -15.64 9.82 27.85
C ALA A 244 -16.57 9.85 26.61
N TRP A 245 -16.82 11.03 26.02
CA TRP A 245 -17.52 11.15 24.73
C TRP A 245 -16.65 10.73 23.54
N LEU A 246 -15.33 10.78 23.68
CA LEU A 246 -14.37 10.45 22.62
C LEU A 246 -14.39 8.95 22.31
N GLU A 247 -14.37 8.10 23.34
CA GLU A 247 -14.53 6.64 23.21
C GLU A 247 -15.85 6.27 22.51
N GLN A 248 -16.94 6.96 22.86
CA GLN A 248 -18.25 6.77 22.23
C GLN A 248 -18.25 7.18 20.75
N MET A 249 -17.55 8.25 20.37
CA MET A 249 -17.38 8.60 18.96
C MET A 249 -16.49 7.61 18.21
N ILE A 250 -15.40 7.13 18.83
CA ILE A 250 -14.46 6.16 18.23
C ILE A 250 -15.14 4.84 17.85
N ALA A 251 -16.22 4.44 18.53
CA ALA A 251 -16.98 3.24 18.19
C ALA A 251 -17.58 3.26 16.75
N HIS A 252 -17.86 4.44 16.19
CA HIS A 252 -18.51 4.58 14.88
C HIS A 252 -17.53 4.98 13.75
N THR A 253 -17.60 4.27 12.62
CA THR A 253 -16.81 4.52 11.40
C THR A 253 -16.90 5.97 10.91
N THR A 254 -18.11 6.56 10.88
CA THR A 254 -18.34 7.93 10.39
C THR A 254 -17.46 8.97 11.10
N TRP A 255 -17.25 8.80 12.41
CA TRP A 255 -16.46 9.70 13.23
C TRP A 255 -14.97 9.37 13.21
N ARG A 256 -14.56 8.10 13.06
CA ARG A 256 -13.15 7.74 12.85
C ARG A 256 -12.57 8.42 11.60
N ASP A 257 -13.30 8.38 10.47
CA ASP A 257 -12.93 9.11 9.24
C ASP A 257 -12.89 10.64 9.42
N LEU A 258 -13.75 11.22 10.28
CA LEU A 258 -13.63 12.64 10.63
C LEU A 258 -12.31 12.92 11.38
N PHE A 259 -11.95 12.09 12.37
CA PHE A 259 -10.72 12.29 13.13
C PHE A 259 -9.46 12.14 12.26
N TYR A 260 -9.43 11.21 11.31
CA TYR A 260 -8.33 11.11 10.34
C TYR A 260 -8.18 12.37 9.49
N LYS A 261 -9.29 12.88 8.92
CA LYS A 261 -9.31 14.11 8.10
C LYS A 261 -8.92 15.37 8.89
N LEU A 262 -9.34 15.45 10.16
CA LEU A 262 -8.91 16.53 11.06
C LEU A 262 -7.42 16.42 11.42
N ALA A 263 -6.91 15.22 11.69
CA ALA A 263 -5.51 15.00 12.03
C ALA A 263 -4.56 15.27 10.85
N GLU A 264 -4.99 14.98 9.62
CA GLU A 264 -4.27 15.36 8.40
C GLU A 264 -4.24 16.89 8.18
N ALA A 265 -5.34 17.59 8.49
CA ALA A 265 -5.41 19.05 8.41
C ALA A 265 -4.67 19.78 9.55
N HIS A 266 -4.52 19.14 10.72
CA HIS A 266 -3.99 19.74 11.94
C HIS A 266 -3.00 18.78 12.67
N PRO A 267 -1.83 18.48 12.08
CA PRO A 267 -0.88 17.50 12.61
C PRO A 267 -0.29 17.88 13.98
N ASP A 268 -0.19 19.18 14.29
CA ASP A 268 0.35 19.66 15.58
C ASP A 268 -0.63 19.50 16.76
N CYS A 269 -1.87 19.08 16.53
CA CYS A 269 -2.92 19.02 17.56
C CYS A 269 -2.75 17.79 18.46
N LEU A 270 -2.53 18.02 19.76
CA LEU A 270 -2.30 16.96 20.75
C LEU A 270 -3.54 16.06 20.92
N MET A 271 -4.74 16.65 20.95
CA MET A 271 -6.00 15.94 21.11
C MET A 271 -6.29 15.01 19.92
N LEU A 272 -6.04 15.46 18.68
CA LEU A 272 -6.21 14.63 17.49
C LEU A 272 -5.16 13.51 17.44
N ASN A 273 -3.91 13.81 17.77
CA ASN A 273 -2.87 12.80 17.89
C ASN A 273 -3.24 11.70 18.90
N PHE A 274 -3.69 12.08 20.10
CA PHE A 274 -4.15 11.12 21.10
C PHE A 274 -5.38 10.32 20.63
N THR A 275 -6.30 10.96 19.89
CA THR A 275 -7.48 10.30 19.33
C THR A 275 -7.10 9.22 18.31
N VAL A 276 -6.15 9.48 17.42
CA VAL A 276 -5.64 8.47 16.47
C VAL A 276 -4.98 7.29 17.20
N LYS A 277 -4.26 7.56 18.31
CA LYS A 277 -3.74 6.50 19.17
C LYS A 277 -4.86 5.66 19.79
N LEU A 278 -5.90 6.27 20.38
CA LEU A 278 -7.06 5.52 20.91
C LEU A 278 -7.77 4.68 19.84
N ILE A 279 -7.94 5.21 18.62
CA ILE A 279 -8.53 4.47 17.50
C ILE A 279 -7.69 3.22 17.16
N SER A 280 -6.37 3.33 17.24
CA SER A 280 -5.46 2.18 17.10
C SER A 280 -5.47 1.25 18.32
N ASP A 281 -5.60 1.75 19.55
CA ASP A 281 -5.74 0.93 20.77
C ASP A 281 -7.04 0.11 20.76
N ALA A 282 -8.12 0.66 20.18
CA ALA A 282 -9.38 -0.02 19.94
C ALA A 282 -9.35 -1.04 18.77
N GLY A 283 -8.21 -1.19 18.08
CA GLY A 283 -8.00 -2.20 17.04
C GLY A 283 -8.37 -1.78 15.61
N TYR A 284 -8.81 -0.54 15.38
CA TYR A 284 -9.23 -0.04 14.05
C TYR A 284 -8.08 0.44 13.15
N GLN A 285 -6.82 0.08 13.43
CA GLN A 285 -5.65 0.57 12.67
C GLN A 285 -5.69 0.27 11.15
N GLY A 286 -6.47 -0.73 10.70
CA GLY A 286 -6.65 -1.03 9.28
C GLY A 286 -7.45 0.03 8.52
N GLU A 287 -8.16 0.92 9.21
CA GLU A 287 -8.91 2.03 8.62
C GLU A 287 -8.07 3.30 8.41
N ILE A 288 -6.82 3.33 8.91
CA ILE A 288 -5.94 4.51 8.83
C ILE A 288 -5.30 4.58 7.43
N THR A 289 -6.07 5.06 6.46
CA THR A 289 -5.64 5.22 5.06
C THR A 289 -4.81 6.48 4.80
N SER A 290 -4.86 7.47 5.70
CA SER A 290 -4.07 8.71 5.58
C SER A 290 -2.62 8.48 6.03
N VAL A 291 -1.74 8.21 5.06
CA VAL A 291 -0.30 7.98 5.24
C VAL A 291 0.37 9.01 6.15
N SER A 292 0.05 10.30 5.96
CA SER A 292 0.58 11.40 6.80
C SER A 292 0.26 11.18 8.28
N THR A 293 -1.00 10.86 8.60
CA THR A 293 -1.49 10.63 9.97
C THR A 293 -0.85 9.40 10.60
N ALA A 294 -0.68 8.32 9.83
CA ALA A 294 -0.05 7.08 10.32
C ALA A 294 1.44 7.27 10.65
N CYS A 295 2.17 8.03 9.83
CA CYS A 295 3.62 8.17 9.93
C CYS A 295 4.11 9.09 11.07
N GLN A 296 3.26 10.02 11.56
CA GLN A 296 3.65 10.99 12.59
C GLN A 296 3.88 10.37 13.99
N GLN A 297 3.32 9.20 14.26
CA GLN A 297 3.44 8.52 15.56
C GLN A 297 4.01 7.12 15.43
N LEU A 298 5.13 6.86 16.10
CA LEU A 298 5.82 5.56 16.04
C LEU A 298 4.94 4.38 16.47
N GLU A 299 4.10 4.54 17.50
CA GLU A 299 3.19 3.48 17.95
C GLU A 299 2.14 3.13 16.87
N VAL A 300 1.48 4.15 16.32
CA VAL A 300 0.48 3.99 15.23
C VAL A 300 1.15 3.38 14.00
N PHE A 301 2.26 3.97 13.54
CA PHE A 301 3.03 3.47 12.40
C PHE A 301 3.44 2.00 12.58
N SER A 302 3.96 1.63 13.75
CA SER A 302 4.38 0.24 14.03
C SER A 302 3.23 -0.76 13.95
N ARG A 303 2.01 -0.35 14.30
CA ARG A 303 0.81 -1.21 14.27
C ARG A 303 0.24 -1.33 12.87
N VAL A 304 0.18 -0.25 12.09
CA VAL A 304 -0.23 -0.28 10.68
C VAL A 304 0.78 -1.09 9.87
N LEU A 305 2.09 -0.86 10.05
CA LEU A 305 3.19 -1.64 9.46
C LEU A 305 3.02 -3.15 9.75
N ARG A 306 2.75 -3.52 11.01
CA ARG A 306 2.49 -4.91 11.40
C ARG A 306 1.28 -5.51 10.68
N THR A 307 0.15 -4.79 10.62
CA THR A 307 -1.05 -5.31 9.96
C THR A 307 -0.87 -5.43 8.45
N SER A 308 -0.27 -4.44 7.78
CA SER A 308 -0.04 -4.50 6.34
C SER A 308 1.00 -5.57 5.96
N LEU A 309 2.05 -5.78 6.77
CA LEU A 309 2.97 -6.91 6.57
C LEU A 309 2.26 -8.25 6.71
N ALA A 310 1.36 -8.41 7.69
CA ALA A 310 0.54 -9.62 7.81
C ALA A 310 -0.33 -9.82 6.57
N THR A 311 -1.10 -8.81 6.13
CA THR A 311 -1.95 -8.90 4.93
C THR A 311 -1.18 -9.22 3.64
N ILE A 312 0.09 -8.80 3.51
CA ILE A 312 0.94 -9.17 2.38
C ILE A 312 1.44 -10.62 2.50
N LEU A 313 1.85 -11.06 3.70
CA LEU A 313 2.33 -12.43 3.93
C LEU A 313 1.20 -13.47 3.80
N ASP A 314 0.03 -13.19 4.39
CA ASP A 314 -1.17 -14.03 4.32
C ASP A 314 -1.74 -14.11 2.89
N GLY A 315 -1.57 -13.05 2.10
CA GLY A 315 -2.05 -12.96 0.71
C GLY A 315 -1.10 -13.54 -0.34
N GLY A 316 0.13 -13.92 0.03
CA GLY A 316 1.11 -14.53 -0.87
C GLY A 316 1.58 -13.64 -2.04
N GLU A 317 2.22 -14.27 -3.03
CA GLU A 317 2.79 -13.60 -4.21
C GLU A 317 1.70 -12.94 -5.08
N GLU A 318 0.50 -13.53 -5.18
CA GLU A 318 -0.60 -13.00 -5.99
C GLU A 318 -1.12 -11.65 -5.45
N ASN A 319 -1.29 -11.53 -4.13
CA ASN A 319 -1.71 -10.26 -3.53
C ASN A 319 -0.54 -9.27 -3.32
N LEU A 320 0.71 -9.67 -3.60
CA LEU A 320 1.87 -8.79 -3.48
C LEU A 320 1.73 -7.59 -4.43
N GLU A 321 1.43 -7.80 -5.71
CA GLU A 321 1.25 -6.71 -6.69
C GLU A 321 0.12 -5.74 -6.29
N LYS A 322 -0.96 -6.28 -5.71
CA LYS A 322 -2.14 -5.52 -5.28
C LYS A 322 -1.90 -4.69 -4.00
N ASN A 323 -1.22 -5.26 -3.01
CA ASN A 323 -1.11 -4.67 -1.67
C ASN A 323 0.20 -3.89 -1.45
N LEU A 324 1.27 -4.23 -2.19
CA LEU A 324 2.57 -3.55 -2.13
C LEU A 324 2.49 -2.03 -2.40
N PRO A 325 1.71 -1.50 -3.38
CA PRO A 325 1.79 -0.07 -3.72
C PRO A 325 1.39 0.87 -2.57
N GLU A 326 0.33 0.54 -1.83
CA GLU A 326 -0.09 1.34 -0.67
C GLU A 326 0.83 1.13 0.55
N PHE A 327 1.33 -0.10 0.75
CA PHE A 327 2.32 -0.38 1.78
C PHE A 327 3.65 0.37 1.56
N ALA A 328 4.17 0.33 0.34
CA ALA A 328 5.41 1.01 -0.04
C ALA A 328 5.24 2.54 -0.04
N LYS A 329 4.09 3.06 -0.49
CA LYS A 329 3.70 4.48 -0.36
C LYS A 329 3.69 4.96 1.09
N MET A 330 3.21 4.13 2.03
CA MET A 330 3.27 4.41 3.47
C MET A 330 4.72 4.38 3.98
N VAL A 331 5.47 3.31 3.70
CA VAL A 331 6.84 3.14 4.21
C VAL A 331 7.80 4.21 3.68
N CYS A 332 7.73 4.50 2.38
CA CYS A 332 8.57 5.49 1.69
C CYS A 332 8.11 6.95 1.87
N HIS A 333 7.11 7.23 2.71
CA HIS A 333 6.64 8.60 2.97
C HIS A 333 7.74 9.52 3.54
N GLY A 334 8.64 8.96 4.36
CA GLY A 334 9.82 9.64 4.85
C GLY A 334 11.03 8.70 5.00
N GLU A 335 12.23 9.27 4.96
CA GLU A 335 13.47 8.49 5.10
C GLU A 335 13.56 7.75 6.45
N HIS A 336 12.99 8.34 7.51
CA HIS A 336 12.95 7.75 8.85
C HIS A 336 11.91 6.61 8.98
N THR A 337 10.76 6.70 8.32
CA THR A 337 9.79 5.59 8.26
C THR A 337 10.32 4.43 7.41
N TYR A 338 11.01 4.75 6.31
CA TYR A 338 11.72 3.77 5.48
C TYR A 338 12.81 3.06 6.28
N LEU A 339 13.67 3.80 6.98
CA LEU A 339 14.73 3.23 7.83
C LEU A 339 14.15 2.35 8.94
N PHE A 340 13.07 2.75 9.62
CA PHE A 340 12.42 1.93 10.64
C PHE A 340 11.86 0.63 10.05
N ALA A 341 11.09 0.72 8.96
CA ALA A 341 10.48 -0.45 8.33
C ALA A 341 11.54 -1.44 7.81
N GLN A 342 12.57 -0.95 7.13
CA GLN A 342 13.69 -1.79 6.66
C GLN A 342 14.50 -2.37 7.83
N SER A 343 14.63 -1.67 8.95
CA SER A 343 15.24 -2.24 10.17
C SER A 343 14.41 -3.39 10.74
N MET A 344 13.08 -3.25 10.81
CA MET A 344 12.19 -4.33 11.25
C MET A 344 12.23 -5.52 10.29
N MET A 345 12.17 -5.27 8.97
CA MET A 345 12.25 -6.33 7.97
C MET A 345 13.62 -7.03 7.94
N SER A 346 14.73 -6.32 8.19
CA SER A 346 16.08 -6.91 8.30
C SER A 346 16.22 -7.82 9.53
N ILE A 347 15.54 -7.51 10.64
CA ILE A 347 15.48 -8.40 11.82
C ILE A 347 14.64 -9.64 11.51
N LEU A 348 13.44 -9.46 10.97
CA LEU A 348 12.52 -10.56 10.62
C LEU A 348 13.09 -11.48 9.52
N ALA A 349 13.91 -10.96 8.61
CA ALA A 349 14.57 -11.73 7.56
C ALA A 349 15.75 -12.60 8.05
N GLN A 350 16.10 -12.57 9.33
CA GLN A 350 17.09 -13.47 9.94
C GLN A 350 16.50 -14.83 10.34
N GLU A 351 15.17 -14.96 10.40
CA GLU A 351 14.51 -16.23 10.72
C GLU A 351 14.59 -17.20 9.54
N GLU A 352 15.19 -18.38 9.77
CA GLU A 352 15.33 -19.44 8.75
C GLU A 352 13.97 -19.94 8.23
N GLN A 353 12.90 -19.78 9.03
CA GLN A 353 11.53 -20.17 8.69
C GLN A 353 10.74 -18.93 8.26
N GLY A 354 10.61 -18.72 6.94
CA GLY A 354 9.76 -17.67 6.36
C GLY A 354 10.41 -16.29 6.20
N GLY A 355 11.59 -16.03 6.77
CA GLY A 355 12.30 -14.75 6.64
C GLY A 355 12.62 -14.35 5.18
N SER A 356 12.67 -15.33 4.26
CA SER A 356 12.79 -15.10 2.82
C SER A 356 11.65 -14.28 2.21
N ALA A 357 10.41 -14.48 2.67
CA ALA A 357 9.25 -13.70 2.22
C ALA A 357 9.36 -12.24 2.68
N VAL A 358 9.79 -12.02 3.93
CA VAL A 358 10.04 -10.66 4.45
C VAL A 358 11.20 -9.98 3.71
N ARG A 359 12.26 -10.74 3.37
CA ARG A 359 13.37 -10.25 2.53
C ARG A 359 12.91 -9.86 1.13
N ARG A 360 11.94 -10.57 0.54
CA ARG A 360 11.31 -10.19 -0.74
C ARG A 360 10.55 -8.87 -0.60
N ILE A 361 9.66 -8.74 0.38
CA ILE A 361 8.89 -7.49 0.62
C ILE A 361 9.84 -6.30 0.81
N ALA A 362 10.93 -6.47 1.57
CA ALA A 362 11.97 -5.45 1.76
C ALA A 362 12.62 -5.00 0.44
N GLN A 363 12.89 -5.93 -0.48
CA GLN A 363 13.47 -5.66 -1.81
C GLN A 363 12.46 -5.00 -2.77
N GLU A 364 11.19 -5.36 -2.69
CA GLU A 364 10.12 -4.72 -3.47
C GLU A 364 9.89 -3.26 -3.01
N VAL A 365 9.87 -3.02 -1.69
CA VAL A 365 9.82 -1.66 -1.13
C VAL A 365 11.08 -0.85 -1.48
N GLN A 366 12.26 -1.48 -1.55
CA GLN A 366 13.49 -0.85 -2.05
C GLN A 366 13.35 -0.45 -3.54
N ARG A 367 12.75 -1.31 -4.38
CA ARG A 367 12.50 -0.98 -5.80
C ARG A 367 11.55 0.22 -5.93
N TYR A 368 10.43 0.19 -5.22
CA TYR A 368 9.48 1.31 -5.18
C TYR A 368 10.15 2.63 -4.74
N ALA A 369 11.02 2.59 -3.72
CA ALA A 369 11.76 3.76 -3.28
C ALA A 369 12.66 4.35 -4.39
N HIS A 370 13.35 3.48 -5.15
CA HIS A 370 14.16 3.89 -6.29
C HIS A 370 13.32 4.45 -7.45
N GLU A 371 12.17 3.84 -7.76
CA GLU A 371 11.21 4.32 -8.77
C GLU A 371 10.59 5.68 -8.42
N LYS A 372 10.50 6.03 -7.12
CA LYS A 372 10.13 7.38 -6.65
C LYS A 372 11.31 8.36 -6.56
N GLY A 373 12.52 7.94 -6.92
CA GLY A 373 13.73 8.79 -6.93
C GLY A 373 14.41 8.98 -5.57
N HIS A 374 14.14 8.10 -4.58
CA HIS A 374 14.84 8.13 -3.29
C HIS A 374 16.12 7.28 -3.33
N ASP A 375 17.26 7.84 -2.88
CA ASP A 375 18.51 7.06 -2.71
C ASP A 375 18.47 6.20 -1.45
N ALA A 376 17.70 5.11 -1.50
CA ALA A 376 17.65 4.11 -0.46
C ALA A 376 18.89 3.18 -0.41
N SER A 377 19.90 3.37 -1.29
CA SER A 377 21.02 2.43 -1.41
C SER A 377 21.90 2.40 -0.17
N GLN A 378 22.14 3.55 0.45
CA GLN A 378 23.00 3.71 1.62
C GLN A 378 22.38 3.03 2.85
N ILE A 379 21.07 3.21 3.06
CA ILE A 379 20.30 2.52 4.11
C ILE A 379 20.36 1.00 3.92
N THR A 380 20.14 0.54 2.68
CA THR A 380 20.17 -0.90 2.35
C THR A 380 21.53 -1.54 2.66
N LEU A 381 22.63 -0.85 2.35
CA LEU A 381 23.99 -1.33 2.63
C LEU A 381 24.36 -1.23 4.12
N ALA A 382 23.86 -0.23 4.85
CA ALA A 382 24.08 -0.05 6.28
C ALA A 382 23.31 -1.08 7.14
N LEU A 383 22.16 -1.56 6.68
CA LEU A 383 21.35 -2.59 7.35
C LEU A 383 21.80 -4.03 7.07
N GLY A 384 22.71 -4.23 6.11
CA GLY A 384 23.28 -5.54 5.78
C GLY A 384 24.67 -5.77 6.39
N THR A 385 25.19 -6.98 6.22
CA THR A 385 26.57 -7.35 6.61
C THR A 385 27.65 -6.56 5.83
N ALA A 386 27.26 -5.92 4.72
CA ALA A 386 28.11 -5.20 3.76
C ALA A 386 29.10 -4.22 4.40
N ALA A 387 28.69 -3.48 5.41
CA ALA A 387 29.53 -2.51 6.13
C ALA A 387 30.82 -3.13 6.71
N SER A 388 30.83 -4.46 6.95
CA SER A 388 32.01 -5.23 7.40
C SER A 388 33.13 -5.30 6.34
N TYR A 389 32.84 -4.96 5.08
CA TYR A 389 33.78 -4.99 3.96
C TYR A 389 33.86 -3.60 3.28
N PRO A 390 34.43 -2.56 3.92
CA PRO A 390 34.21 -1.17 3.55
C PRO A 390 34.51 -0.82 2.08
N ARG A 391 35.56 -1.39 1.49
CA ARG A 391 35.93 -1.15 0.07
C ARG A 391 34.89 -1.68 -0.91
N ALA A 392 34.32 -2.86 -0.64
CA ALA A 392 33.27 -3.43 -1.48
C ALA A 392 31.93 -2.70 -1.24
N CYS A 393 31.61 -2.39 0.02
CA CYS A 393 30.44 -1.59 0.39
C CYS A 393 30.44 -0.20 -0.29
N GLN A 394 31.60 0.47 -0.32
CA GLN A 394 31.78 1.76 -0.99
C GLN A 394 31.59 1.65 -2.51
N ALA A 395 32.16 0.64 -3.15
CA ALA A 395 32.01 0.39 -4.58
C ALA A 395 30.55 0.07 -4.97
N LEU A 396 29.84 -0.76 -4.18
CA LEU A 396 28.41 -1.02 -4.41
C LEU A 396 27.57 0.26 -4.20
N GLY A 397 27.79 1.00 -3.11
CA GLY A 397 27.07 2.25 -2.85
C GLY A 397 27.25 3.28 -3.96
N ALA A 398 28.48 3.43 -4.46
CA ALA A 398 28.79 4.34 -5.56
C ALA A 398 28.12 3.95 -6.90
N MET A 399 27.88 2.67 -7.16
CA MET A 399 27.17 2.20 -8.36
C MET A 399 25.64 2.24 -8.19
N LEU A 400 25.13 1.87 -7.01
CA LEU A 400 23.70 1.85 -6.71
C LEU A 400 23.11 3.27 -6.61
N SER A 401 23.78 4.18 -5.90
CA SER A 401 23.36 5.59 -5.78
C SER A 401 23.36 6.33 -7.13
N LYS A 402 24.22 5.91 -8.07
CA LYS A 402 24.25 6.41 -9.46
C LYS A 402 23.30 5.70 -10.42
N GLY A 403 22.72 4.57 -10.05
CA GLY A 403 21.96 3.70 -10.97
C GLY A 403 22.78 3.20 -12.17
N ALA A 404 24.10 3.01 -12.02
CA ALA A 404 24.97 2.63 -13.15
C ALA A 404 26.25 1.89 -12.71
N LEU A 405 26.60 0.83 -13.45
CA LEU A 405 27.90 0.16 -13.31
C LEU A 405 29.02 1.01 -13.92
N ASN A 406 30.20 1.03 -13.29
CA ASN A 406 31.39 1.66 -13.86
C ASN A 406 32.62 0.74 -13.83
N PRO A 407 33.55 0.84 -14.81
CA PRO A 407 34.65 -0.12 -14.93
C PRO A 407 35.66 -0.10 -13.77
N ALA A 408 35.75 1.01 -13.03
CA ALA A 408 36.66 1.16 -11.89
C ALA A 408 36.15 0.36 -10.68
N ASP A 409 34.93 0.63 -10.23
CA ASP A 409 34.31 -0.07 -9.10
C ASP A 409 34.11 -1.57 -9.39
N ILE A 410 33.75 -1.94 -10.63
CA ILE A 410 33.72 -3.35 -11.06
C ILE A 410 35.11 -3.99 -10.99
N THR A 411 36.19 -3.27 -11.32
CA THR A 411 37.56 -3.81 -11.20
C THR A 411 37.99 -3.97 -9.73
N VAL A 412 37.53 -3.10 -8.82
CA VAL A 412 37.72 -3.25 -7.37
C VAL A 412 37.02 -4.52 -6.87
N LEU A 413 35.75 -4.72 -7.21
CA LEU A 413 34.99 -5.91 -6.81
C LEU A 413 35.59 -7.19 -7.40
N PHE A 414 35.92 -7.19 -8.69
CA PHE A 414 36.58 -8.32 -9.36
C PHE A 414 37.86 -8.73 -8.63
N LYS A 415 38.73 -7.78 -8.28
CA LYS A 415 39.96 -8.06 -7.52
C LYS A 415 39.68 -8.66 -6.13
N MET A 416 38.55 -8.33 -5.51
CA MET A 416 38.16 -8.87 -4.20
C MET A 416 37.55 -10.28 -4.32
N PHE A 417 36.62 -10.52 -5.25
CA PHE A 417 35.96 -11.82 -5.41
C PHE A 417 36.84 -12.91 -6.07
N THR A 418 37.85 -12.52 -6.85
CA THR A 418 38.89 -13.42 -7.38
C THR A 418 39.99 -13.74 -6.35
N SER A 419 40.01 -13.10 -5.18
CA SER A 419 41.03 -13.34 -4.15
C SER A 419 40.81 -14.65 -3.36
N MET A 420 41.80 -15.02 -2.53
CA MET A 420 41.75 -16.22 -1.69
C MET A 420 40.73 -16.13 -0.55
N ASP A 421 40.43 -14.93 -0.05
CA ASP A 421 39.36 -14.67 0.92
C ASP A 421 38.40 -13.61 0.38
N PRO A 422 37.46 -14.00 -0.51
CA PRO A 422 36.52 -13.07 -1.13
C PRO A 422 35.45 -12.60 -0.13
N PRO A 423 34.76 -11.47 -0.34
CA PRO A 423 33.62 -11.10 0.50
C PRO A 423 32.49 -12.16 0.46
N PRO A 424 31.54 -12.14 1.42
CA PRO A 424 30.34 -12.98 1.38
C PRO A 424 29.58 -12.80 0.08
N VAL A 425 29.06 -13.89 -0.51
CA VAL A 425 28.36 -13.83 -1.81
C VAL A 425 27.05 -13.04 -1.73
N GLU A 426 26.43 -12.96 -0.55
CA GLU A 426 25.22 -12.15 -0.34
C GLU A 426 25.41 -10.66 -0.64
N LEU A 427 26.63 -10.14 -0.51
CA LEU A 427 26.96 -8.73 -0.78
C LEU A 427 26.64 -8.34 -2.23
N ILE A 428 26.84 -9.25 -3.18
CA ILE A 428 26.56 -9.04 -4.61
C ILE A 428 25.21 -9.63 -5.05
N ARG A 429 24.44 -10.24 -4.13
CA ARG A 429 23.05 -10.72 -4.35
C ARG A 429 22.02 -9.67 -3.94
N VAL A 430 22.25 -8.42 -4.32
CA VAL A 430 21.30 -7.31 -4.21
C VAL A 430 20.55 -7.20 -5.55
N PRO A 431 19.22 -7.36 -5.63
CA PRO A 431 18.50 -7.39 -6.91
C PRO A 431 18.73 -6.15 -7.78
N ALA A 432 18.74 -4.95 -7.17
CA ALA A 432 19.06 -3.71 -7.87
C ALA A 432 20.47 -3.71 -8.48
N PHE A 433 21.46 -4.32 -7.84
CA PHE A 433 22.83 -4.43 -8.40
C PHE A 433 22.87 -5.40 -9.59
N LEU A 434 22.09 -6.49 -9.54
CA LEU A 434 22.00 -7.47 -10.62
C LEU A 434 21.23 -6.92 -11.83
N ASP A 435 20.18 -6.11 -11.64
CA ASP A 435 19.48 -5.46 -12.75
C ASP A 435 20.39 -4.47 -13.51
N LEU A 436 21.29 -3.76 -12.82
CA LEU A 436 22.33 -2.95 -13.48
C LEU A 436 23.27 -3.78 -14.37
N PHE A 437 23.50 -5.07 -14.08
CA PHE A 437 24.18 -5.97 -15.03
C PHE A 437 23.29 -6.34 -16.22
N MET A 438 21.99 -6.56 -16.03
CA MET A 438 21.07 -6.82 -17.15
C MET A 438 21.08 -5.62 -18.12
N GLN A 439 20.95 -4.41 -17.58
CA GLN A 439 21.01 -3.17 -18.37
C GLN A 439 22.38 -2.94 -19.04
N SER A 440 23.48 -3.39 -18.43
CA SER A 440 24.84 -3.19 -18.95
C SER A 440 25.37 -4.30 -19.87
N LEU A 441 24.74 -5.48 -19.90
CA LEU A 441 25.20 -6.65 -20.67
C LEU A 441 24.18 -7.16 -21.70
N PHE A 442 22.88 -6.95 -21.49
CA PHE A 442 21.82 -7.54 -22.33
C PHE A 442 20.93 -6.49 -23.01
N LYS A 443 21.14 -5.20 -22.77
CA LYS A 443 20.37 -4.14 -23.44
C LYS A 443 20.90 -3.86 -24.85
N PRO A 444 20.04 -3.79 -25.89
CA PRO A 444 20.42 -3.26 -27.20
C PRO A 444 21.10 -1.89 -27.09
N GLY A 445 22.10 -1.60 -27.92
CA GLY A 445 22.90 -0.37 -27.87
C GLY A 445 23.93 -0.26 -26.73
N ALA A 446 23.96 -1.19 -25.77
CA ALA A 446 24.82 -1.08 -24.59
C ALA A 446 26.32 -1.37 -24.90
N LYS A 447 27.09 -0.31 -25.11
CA LYS A 447 28.54 -0.40 -25.42
C LYS A 447 29.39 -0.61 -24.16
N ILE A 448 29.70 -1.87 -23.86
CA ILE A 448 30.68 -2.26 -22.82
C ILE A 448 32.13 -2.18 -23.33
N ASN A 449 33.06 -1.74 -22.48
CA ASN A 449 34.49 -1.81 -22.78
C ASN A 449 34.98 -3.28 -22.70
N GLN A 450 35.52 -3.80 -23.81
CA GLN A 450 36.01 -5.17 -23.94
C GLN A 450 37.12 -5.51 -22.91
N ASP A 451 37.99 -4.55 -22.55
CA ASP A 451 39.06 -4.72 -21.54
C ASP A 451 38.53 -5.04 -20.13
N HIS A 452 37.25 -4.73 -19.88
CA HIS A 452 36.59 -4.97 -18.60
C HIS A 452 35.43 -5.98 -18.70
N LYS A 453 34.93 -6.29 -19.90
CA LYS A 453 33.82 -7.23 -20.15
C LYS A 453 33.91 -8.54 -19.38
N HIS A 454 35.07 -9.21 -19.42
CA HIS A 454 35.30 -10.45 -18.67
C HIS A 454 35.10 -10.30 -17.14
N LYS A 455 35.36 -9.11 -16.58
CA LYS A 455 35.18 -8.79 -15.15
C LYS A 455 33.69 -8.65 -14.80
N TYR A 456 32.91 -8.02 -15.68
CA TYR A 456 31.46 -7.89 -15.52
C TYR A 456 30.80 -9.28 -15.57
N ILE A 457 31.13 -10.07 -16.59
CA ILE A 457 30.64 -11.44 -16.77
C ILE A 457 31.02 -12.30 -15.55
N HIS A 458 32.27 -12.23 -15.07
CA HIS A 458 32.71 -12.98 -13.91
C HIS A 458 31.96 -12.60 -12.62
N ILE A 459 31.71 -11.32 -12.35
CA ILE A 459 30.95 -10.90 -11.15
C ILE A 459 29.50 -11.37 -11.22
N LEU A 460 28.83 -11.25 -12.38
CA LEU A 460 27.47 -11.74 -12.56
C LEU A 460 27.39 -13.26 -12.40
N ALA A 461 28.32 -14.00 -13.02
CA ALA A 461 28.42 -15.44 -12.88
C ALA A 461 28.73 -15.87 -11.43
N TYR A 462 29.57 -15.13 -10.71
CA TYR A 462 29.88 -15.37 -9.29
C TYR A 462 28.63 -15.20 -8.42
N ALA A 463 27.89 -14.10 -8.61
CA ALA A 463 26.64 -13.87 -7.89
C ALA A 463 25.60 -14.97 -8.15
N ALA A 464 25.51 -15.48 -9.37
CA ALA A 464 24.58 -16.55 -9.73
C ALA A 464 25.01 -17.93 -9.19
N SER A 465 26.24 -18.37 -9.45
CA SER A 465 26.67 -19.78 -9.30
C SER A 465 27.36 -20.14 -7.99
N VAL A 466 27.96 -19.19 -7.26
CA VAL A 466 28.82 -19.54 -6.11
C VAL A 466 27.98 -19.89 -4.88
N VAL A 467 28.29 -21.03 -4.27
CA VAL A 467 27.63 -21.54 -3.05
C VAL A 467 28.60 -21.50 -1.88
N GLU A 468 28.19 -20.87 -0.78
CA GLU A 468 28.97 -20.77 0.46
C GLU A 468 28.32 -21.60 1.57
N MET A 469 29.09 -22.44 2.26
CA MET A 469 28.60 -23.09 3.48
C MET A 469 28.98 -22.26 4.71
N TRP A 470 27.97 -21.82 5.47
CA TRP A 470 28.14 -21.03 6.68
C TRP A 470 27.80 -21.87 7.93
N LYS A 471 28.61 -21.77 8.99
CA LYS A 471 28.34 -22.37 10.31
C LYS A 471 28.73 -21.39 11.41
N LYS A 472 27.79 -21.02 12.29
CA LYS A 472 28.00 -20.05 13.40
C LYS A 472 28.69 -18.75 12.93
N ASN A 473 28.14 -18.15 11.88
CA ASN A 473 28.62 -16.92 11.23
C ASN A 473 30.10 -16.96 10.78
N LYS A 474 30.61 -18.16 10.46
CA LYS A 474 31.88 -18.36 9.77
C LYS A 474 31.66 -19.18 8.50
N ARG A 475 32.26 -18.73 7.40
CA ARG A 475 32.29 -19.46 6.13
C ARG A 475 33.26 -20.64 6.22
N VAL A 476 32.79 -21.83 5.87
CA VAL A 476 33.51 -23.10 6.00
C VAL A 476 34.09 -23.55 4.65
N SER A 477 33.36 -23.30 3.56
CA SER A 477 33.79 -23.63 2.20
C SER A 477 33.08 -22.75 1.17
N ILE A 478 33.65 -22.69 -0.03
CA ILE A 478 33.10 -22.02 -1.21
C ILE A 478 33.17 -23.01 -2.36
N ASN A 479 32.03 -23.33 -3.00
CA ASN A 479 32.00 -24.05 -4.26
C ASN A 479 32.05 -23.03 -5.42
N LYS A 480 32.87 -23.31 -6.45
CA LYS A 480 33.01 -22.48 -7.65
C LYS A 480 32.95 -23.31 -8.95
N ASP A 481 32.39 -24.51 -8.91
CA ASP A 481 32.54 -25.51 -9.97
C ASP A 481 31.77 -25.10 -11.24
N GLU A 482 30.52 -24.64 -11.06
CA GLU A 482 29.66 -24.16 -12.14
C GLU A 482 30.08 -22.80 -12.71
N LEU A 483 30.91 -22.02 -11.99
CA LEU A 483 31.27 -20.64 -12.31
C LEU A 483 31.83 -20.48 -13.72
N LYS A 484 32.59 -21.46 -14.20
CA LYS A 484 33.19 -21.45 -15.56
C LYS A 484 32.12 -21.65 -16.65
N SER A 485 31.18 -22.58 -16.43
CA SER A 485 30.04 -22.81 -17.33
C SER A 485 29.08 -21.62 -17.37
N THR A 486 28.71 -21.07 -16.20
CA THR A 486 27.83 -19.88 -16.13
C THR A 486 28.48 -18.66 -16.78
N SER A 487 29.79 -18.44 -16.56
CA SER A 487 30.54 -17.37 -17.23
C SER A 487 30.50 -17.53 -18.75
N LYS A 488 30.74 -18.74 -19.27
CA LYS A 488 30.70 -19.03 -20.71
C LYS A 488 29.29 -18.81 -21.29
N ALA A 489 28.24 -19.27 -20.62
CA ALA A 489 26.86 -19.11 -21.10
C ALA A 489 26.45 -17.63 -21.18
N ILE A 490 26.79 -16.82 -20.15
CA ILE A 490 26.59 -15.37 -20.18
C ILE A 490 27.39 -14.72 -21.32
N GLU A 491 28.65 -15.10 -21.51
CA GLU A 491 29.50 -14.57 -22.59
C GLU A 491 28.96 -14.90 -23.99
N THR A 492 28.56 -16.15 -24.22
CA THR A 492 27.95 -16.59 -25.48
C THR A 492 26.67 -15.80 -25.79
N VAL A 493 25.75 -15.67 -24.84
CA VAL A 493 24.48 -14.97 -25.10
C VAL A 493 24.68 -13.45 -25.24
N HIS A 494 25.54 -12.83 -24.43
CA HIS A 494 25.91 -11.42 -24.64
C HIS A 494 26.53 -11.17 -26.03
N ASN A 495 27.34 -12.10 -26.54
CA ASN A 495 27.91 -12.02 -27.89
C ASN A 495 26.87 -12.20 -29.02
N LEU A 496 25.68 -12.74 -28.72
CA LEU A 496 24.53 -12.78 -29.63
C LEU A 496 23.71 -11.47 -29.49
N CYS A 497 23.25 -11.14 -28.28
CA CYS A 497 22.37 -9.99 -28.00
C CYS A 497 22.97 -8.62 -28.37
N CYS A 498 24.29 -8.44 -28.29
CA CYS A 498 24.97 -7.17 -28.59
C CYS A 498 25.56 -7.08 -30.01
N ASN A 499 25.26 -8.04 -30.89
CA ASN A 499 25.81 -8.07 -32.26
C ASN A 499 24.83 -7.45 -33.28
N GLU A 500 24.58 -6.15 -33.14
CA GLU A 500 23.51 -5.41 -33.84
C GLU A 500 23.54 -5.50 -35.38
N ASN A 501 24.69 -5.85 -35.97
CA ASN A 501 24.85 -6.06 -37.41
C ASN A 501 24.34 -7.43 -37.90
N LYS A 502 23.87 -8.30 -37.02
CA LYS A 502 23.41 -9.67 -37.32
C LYS A 502 21.88 -9.74 -37.25
N GLY A 503 21.24 -9.78 -38.41
CA GLY A 503 19.79 -9.89 -38.52
C GLY A 503 19.24 -11.22 -37.97
N ALA A 504 17.92 -11.30 -37.76
CA ALA A 504 17.24 -12.42 -37.09
C ALA A 504 17.62 -13.83 -37.60
N SER A 505 17.96 -13.96 -38.89
CA SER A 505 18.48 -15.19 -39.51
C SER A 505 19.67 -15.81 -38.75
N GLU A 506 20.62 -15.01 -38.25
CA GLU A 506 21.75 -15.53 -37.48
C GLU A 506 21.37 -15.98 -36.06
N LEU A 507 20.31 -15.39 -35.49
CA LEU A 507 19.77 -15.83 -34.20
C LEU A 507 19.02 -17.16 -34.33
N VAL A 508 18.31 -17.38 -35.45
CA VAL A 508 17.72 -18.68 -35.79
C VAL A 508 18.80 -19.74 -35.99
N ALA A 509 19.93 -19.41 -36.62
CA ALA A 509 21.05 -20.33 -36.80
C ALA A 509 21.69 -20.79 -35.46
N GLU A 510 21.84 -19.88 -34.49
CA GLU A 510 22.40 -20.18 -33.15
C GLU A 510 21.33 -20.53 -32.10
N LEU A 511 20.07 -20.73 -32.48
CA LEU A 511 18.95 -20.96 -31.57
C LEU A 511 19.15 -22.18 -30.66
N SER A 512 19.76 -23.25 -31.17
CA SER A 512 20.12 -24.45 -30.39
C SER A 512 21.14 -24.13 -29.29
N THR A 513 22.16 -23.33 -29.60
CA THR A 513 23.15 -22.82 -28.63
C THR A 513 22.48 -21.93 -27.58
N LEU A 514 21.54 -21.08 -28.01
CA LEU A 514 20.79 -20.18 -27.14
C LEU A 514 19.89 -20.94 -26.15
N TYR A 515 19.13 -21.94 -26.59
CA TYR A 515 18.33 -22.81 -25.71
C TYR A 515 19.19 -23.53 -24.66
N GLN A 516 20.36 -24.08 -25.03
CA GLN A 516 21.29 -24.66 -24.05
C GLN A 516 21.82 -23.64 -23.04
N CYS A 517 21.95 -22.37 -23.42
CA CYS A 517 22.37 -21.30 -22.51
C CYS A 517 21.21 -20.79 -21.61
N ILE A 518 19.97 -20.76 -22.11
CA ILE A 518 18.77 -20.35 -21.36
C ILE A 518 18.55 -21.22 -20.12
N ARG A 519 19.02 -22.48 -20.12
CA ARG A 519 18.99 -23.38 -18.94
C ARG A 519 19.66 -22.81 -17.68
N PHE A 520 20.52 -21.79 -17.79
CA PHE A 520 21.03 -21.05 -16.63
C PHE A 520 20.06 -19.91 -16.25
N PRO A 521 19.49 -19.84 -15.01
CA PRO A 521 18.48 -18.84 -14.65
C PRO A 521 18.91 -17.38 -14.85
N VAL A 522 20.20 -17.07 -14.62
CA VAL A 522 20.78 -15.74 -14.84
C VAL A 522 20.85 -15.36 -16.32
N VAL A 523 20.98 -16.35 -17.21
CA VAL A 523 20.94 -16.15 -18.67
C VAL A 523 19.51 -16.02 -19.15
N ALA A 524 18.58 -16.85 -18.65
CA ALA A 524 17.15 -16.70 -18.92
C ALA A 524 16.63 -15.29 -18.53
N MET A 525 17.06 -14.74 -17.39
CA MET A 525 16.76 -13.35 -17.02
C MET A 525 17.36 -12.31 -17.96
N GLY A 526 18.60 -12.53 -18.44
CA GLY A 526 19.24 -11.66 -19.43
C GLY A 526 18.51 -11.68 -20.78
N VAL A 527 18.14 -12.87 -21.27
CA VAL A 527 17.34 -13.04 -22.49
C VAL A 527 15.95 -12.45 -22.33
N LEU A 528 15.25 -12.68 -21.22
CA LEU A 528 13.93 -12.10 -20.95
C LEU A 528 13.96 -10.57 -20.99
N LYS A 529 14.99 -9.94 -20.40
CA LYS A 529 15.17 -8.49 -20.44
C LYS A 529 15.57 -7.97 -21.81
N TRP A 530 16.40 -8.70 -22.54
CA TRP A 530 16.74 -8.38 -23.93
C TRP A 530 15.52 -8.48 -24.86
N VAL A 531 14.66 -9.49 -24.70
CA VAL A 531 13.37 -9.63 -25.41
C VAL A 531 12.41 -8.50 -25.02
N ASP A 532 12.26 -8.19 -23.74
CA ASP A 532 11.47 -7.03 -23.25
C ASP A 532 11.90 -5.73 -23.94
N TRP A 533 13.20 -5.42 -23.97
CA TRP A 533 13.71 -4.20 -24.63
C TRP A 533 13.61 -4.21 -26.16
N THR A 534 13.73 -5.37 -26.80
CA THR A 534 13.71 -5.48 -28.27
C THR A 534 12.28 -5.48 -28.83
N VAL A 535 11.39 -6.29 -28.26
CA VAL A 535 10.00 -6.46 -28.74
C VAL A 535 9.12 -5.27 -28.34
N SER A 536 9.47 -4.56 -27.27
CA SER A 536 8.76 -3.32 -26.87
C SER A 536 9.19 -2.07 -27.65
N GLU A 537 10.07 -2.19 -28.66
CA GLU A 537 10.37 -1.04 -29.52
C GLU A 537 9.17 -0.75 -30.45
N PRO A 538 8.63 0.49 -30.51
CA PRO A 538 7.35 0.78 -31.21
C PRO A 538 7.29 0.48 -32.71
N ARG A 539 8.41 0.10 -33.34
CA ARG A 539 8.50 -0.30 -34.75
C ARG A 539 8.88 -1.76 -34.97
N TYR A 540 9.14 -2.51 -33.90
CA TYR A 540 9.63 -3.89 -33.95
C TYR A 540 8.80 -4.78 -34.90
N PHE A 541 7.48 -4.81 -34.68
CA PHE A 541 6.56 -5.65 -35.45
C PHE A 541 6.39 -5.21 -36.92
N GLN A 542 6.71 -3.96 -37.27
CA GLN A 542 6.67 -3.49 -38.68
C GLN A 542 7.84 -4.03 -39.52
N LEU A 543 8.93 -4.41 -38.86
CA LEU A 543 10.16 -4.91 -39.48
C LEU A 543 10.25 -6.44 -39.44
N GLN A 544 9.21 -7.10 -38.93
CA GLN A 544 9.05 -8.55 -38.86
C GLN A 544 8.20 -9.03 -40.04
N THR A 545 8.74 -9.97 -40.83
CA THR A 545 8.01 -10.62 -41.93
C THR A 545 7.38 -11.96 -41.54
N ASP A 546 7.72 -12.47 -40.34
CA ASP A 546 7.28 -13.79 -39.86
C ASP A 546 6.10 -13.66 -38.90
N HIS A 547 5.08 -14.49 -39.09
CA HIS A 547 3.86 -14.50 -38.26
C HIS A 547 4.11 -14.82 -36.77
N THR A 548 5.23 -15.49 -36.45
CA THR A 548 5.62 -15.76 -35.06
C THR A 548 7.05 -15.28 -34.82
N PRO A 549 7.23 -14.12 -34.15
CA PRO A 549 8.53 -13.63 -33.72
C PRO A 549 9.37 -14.67 -32.96
N VAL A 550 10.59 -14.95 -33.44
CA VAL A 550 11.52 -15.86 -32.74
C VAL A 550 11.76 -15.44 -31.28
N HIS A 551 11.73 -14.13 -31.00
CA HIS A 551 11.83 -13.58 -29.64
C HIS A 551 10.71 -14.03 -28.70
N LEU A 552 9.50 -14.30 -29.21
CA LEU A 552 8.39 -14.83 -28.40
C LEU A 552 8.56 -16.34 -28.15
N ALA A 553 9.12 -17.11 -29.10
CA ALA A 553 9.48 -18.51 -28.88
C ALA A 553 10.57 -18.70 -27.79
N LEU A 554 11.43 -17.70 -27.58
CA LEU A 554 12.36 -17.70 -26.44
C LEU A 554 11.64 -17.60 -25.08
N LEU A 555 10.46 -16.95 -25.02
CA LEU A 555 9.65 -16.90 -23.80
C LEU A 555 9.10 -18.28 -23.44
N ASP A 556 8.82 -19.12 -24.45
CA ASP A 556 8.34 -20.49 -24.24
C ASP A 556 9.43 -21.40 -23.64
N GLU A 557 10.69 -21.30 -24.09
CA GLU A 557 11.82 -22.03 -23.48
C GLU A 557 12.13 -21.50 -22.07
N ILE A 558 12.09 -20.18 -21.86
CA ILE A 558 12.26 -19.57 -20.53
C ILE A 558 11.19 -20.06 -19.56
N SER A 559 9.93 -20.12 -20.00
CA SER A 559 8.79 -20.63 -19.22
C SER A 559 8.89 -22.12 -18.96
N THR A 560 9.47 -22.90 -19.89
CA THR A 560 9.71 -24.34 -19.72
C THR A 560 10.82 -24.62 -18.72
N CYS A 561 11.87 -23.80 -18.68
CA CYS A 561 13.02 -24.00 -17.81
C CYS A 561 12.86 -23.39 -16.40
N HIS A 562 12.15 -22.25 -16.22
CA HIS A 562 12.27 -21.43 -15.00
C HIS A 562 10.94 -20.94 -14.42
N GLN A 563 10.35 -21.71 -13.51
CA GLN A 563 9.12 -21.33 -12.79
C GLN A 563 9.19 -19.98 -12.06
N LEU A 564 10.36 -19.57 -11.57
CA LEU A 564 10.55 -18.30 -10.85
C LEU A 564 10.52 -17.07 -11.78
N LEU A 565 10.45 -17.27 -13.09
CA LEU A 565 10.37 -16.20 -14.10
C LEU A 565 8.97 -16.08 -14.72
N HIS A 566 8.05 -17.00 -14.39
CA HIS A 566 6.66 -16.99 -14.87
C HIS A 566 5.92 -15.66 -14.61
N PRO A 567 6.05 -14.99 -13.44
CA PRO A 567 5.43 -13.69 -13.23
C PRO A 567 5.92 -12.62 -14.21
N GLN A 568 7.23 -12.58 -14.48
CA GLN A 568 7.87 -11.61 -15.36
C GLN A 568 7.58 -11.89 -16.84
N VAL A 569 7.44 -13.16 -17.23
CA VAL A 569 6.95 -13.54 -18.57
C VAL A 569 5.50 -13.11 -18.74
N LEU A 570 4.60 -13.40 -17.78
CA LEU A 570 3.22 -12.94 -17.86
C LEU A 570 3.13 -11.42 -17.91
N GLN A 571 3.89 -10.69 -17.09
CA GLN A 571 3.95 -9.24 -17.11
C GLN A 571 4.35 -8.69 -18.50
N LEU A 572 5.30 -9.32 -19.19
CA LEU A 572 5.68 -8.96 -20.55
C LEU A 572 4.59 -9.28 -21.57
N LEU A 573 3.98 -10.47 -21.51
CA LEU A 573 2.89 -10.85 -22.42
C LEU A 573 1.66 -9.94 -22.26
N VAL A 574 1.27 -9.62 -21.02
CA VAL A 574 0.19 -8.66 -20.71
C VAL A 574 0.54 -7.27 -21.24
N LYS A 575 1.74 -6.76 -20.97
CA LYS A 575 2.23 -5.46 -21.47
C LYS A 575 2.14 -5.37 -23.00
N LEU A 576 2.55 -6.42 -23.72
CA LEU A 576 2.46 -6.46 -25.19
C LEU A 576 1.00 -6.59 -25.69
N PHE A 577 0.14 -7.32 -24.97
CA PHE A 577 -1.28 -7.48 -25.30
C PHE A 577 -2.12 -6.22 -25.05
N GLU A 578 -1.81 -5.45 -24.00
CA GLU A 578 -2.42 -4.15 -23.69
C GLU A 578 -1.86 -2.99 -24.56
N THR A 579 -0.75 -3.21 -25.30
CA THR A 579 -0.16 -2.17 -26.18
C THR A 579 -0.93 -2.03 -27.49
N GLU A 580 -1.36 -0.81 -27.82
CA GLU A 580 -2.00 -0.47 -29.10
C GLU A 580 -0.97 -0.35 -30.24
N HIS A 581 -0.95 -1.35 -31.14
CA HIS A 581 -0.04 -1.40 -32.28
C HIS A 581 -0.59 -0.63 -33.49
N SER A 582 -0.87 0.66 -33.29
CA SER A 582 -1.52 1.62 -34.22
C SER A 582 -0.88 1.81 -35.61
N GLN A 583 0.19 1.08 -35.93
CA GLN A 583 0.90 1.12 -37.21
C GLN A 583 0.97 -0.24 -37.92
N LEU A 584 0.23 -1.24 -37.41
CA LEU A 584 -0.08 -2.53 -38.05
C LEU A 584 -1.53 -2.52 -38.54
N ASP A 585 -1.87 -3.35 -39.53
CA ASP A 585 -3.27 -3.55 -39.94
C ASP A 585 -4.10 -4.24 -38.84
N VAL A 586 -5.42 -4.06 -38.87
CA VAL A 586 -6.35 -4.68 -37.91
C VAL A 586 -6.24 -6.22 -37.91
N MET A 587 -6.01 -6.84 -39.07
CA MET A 587 -5.81 -8.29 -39.15
C MET A 587 -4.47 -8.71 -38.52
N GLU A 588 -3.40 -7.97 -38.78
CA GLU A 588 -2.07 -8.21 -38.19
C GLU A 588 -2.09 -8.05 -36.67
N GLN A 589 -2.82 -7.05 -36.15
CA GLN A 589 -3.03 -6.86 -34.71
C GLN A 589 -3.80 -8.03 -34.08
N LEU A 590 -4.79 -8.60 -34.78
CA LEU A 590 -5.56 -9.75 -34.30
C LEU A 590 -4.70 -11.01 -34.22
N GLU A 591 -3.96 -11.34 -35.28
CA GLU A 591 -3.06 -12.51 -35.30
C GLU A 591 -1.88 -12.35 -34.32
N LEU A 592 -1.36 -11.13 -34.12
CA LEU A 592 -0.39 -10.84 -33.06
C LEU A 592 -0.98 -11.10 -31.66
N LYS A 593 -2.23 -10.68 -31.41
CA LYS A 593 -2.89 -10.93 -30.12
C LYS A 593 -3.20 -12.41 -29.90
N LYS A 594 -3.56 -13.19 -30.93
CA LYS A 594 -3.58 -14.67 -30.84
C LYS A 594 -2.20 -15.21 -30.49
N THR A 595 -1.17 -14.84 -31.25
CA THR A 595 0.22 -15.27 -31.03
C THR A 595 0.72 -14.99 -29.61
N LEU A 596 0.25 -13.93 -28.95
CA LEU A 596 0.53 -13.66 -27.54
C LEU A 596 -0.27 -14.56 -26.59
N LEU A 597 -1.53 -14.87 -26.91
CA LEU A 597 -2.36 -15.81 -26.16
C LEU A 597 -1.81 -17.23 -26.20
N ASP A 598 -1.28 -17.77 -27.32
CA ASP A 598 -0.66 -19.11 -27.28
C ASP A 598 0.56 -19.17 -26.36
N ARG A 599 1.31 -18.07 -26.17
CA ARG A 599 2.39 -18.00 -25.15
C ARG A 599 1.80 -18.03 -23.74
N MET A 600 0.63 -17.44 -23.52
CA MET A 600 -0.11 -17.53 -22.24
C MET A 600 -0.67 -18.94 -22.00
N VAL A 601 -1.16 -19.64 -23.04
CA VAL A 601 -1.61 -21.04 -22.97
C VAL A 601 -0.41 -21.97 -22.70
N HIS A 602 0.73 -21.74 -23.34
CA HIS A 602 1.96 -22.47 -23.02
C HIS A 602 2.42 -22.20 -21.58
N LEU A 603 2.43 -20.95 -21.11
CA LEU A 603 2.75 -20.60 -19.73
C LEU A 603 1.81 -21.27 -18.71
N LEU A 604 0.51 -21.34 -19.03
CA LEU A 604 -0.52 -22.09 -18.30
C LEU A 604 -0.17 -23.59 -18.28
N SER A 605 0.24 -24.18 -19.41
CA SER A 605 0.69 -25.59 -19.49
C SER A 605 1.97 -25.89 -18.69
N ARG A 606 2.76 -24.87 -18.33
CA ARG A 606 3.91 -24.98 -17.40
C ARG A 606 3.53 -24.81 -15.92
N GLY A 607 2.24 -24.68 -15.61
CA GLY A 607 1.70 -24.68 -14.25
C GLY A 607 1.34 -23.30 -13.68
N TYR A 608 1.60 -22.20 -14.39
CA TYR A 608 1.28 -20.84 -13.92
C TYR A 608 -0.18 -20.44 -14.22
N VAL A 609 -1.12 -21.32 -13.88
CA VAL A 609 -2.51 -21.29 -14.36
C VAL A 609 -3.30 -20.11 -13.83
N LEU A 610 -3.40 -19.96 -12.50
CA LEU A 610 -4.36 -19.05 -11.87
C LEU A 610 -4.16 -17.57 -12.26
N PRO A 611 -2.93 -17.02 -12.30
CA PRO A 611 -2.71 -15.62 -12.69
C PRO A 611 -3.05 -15.35 -14.17
N VAL A 612 -2.82 -16.33 -15.06
CA VAL A 612 -3.20 -16.23 -16.49
C VAL A 612 -4.73 -16.18 -16.63
N VAL A 613 -5.45 -17.12 -16.02
CA VAL A 613 -6.92 -17.16 -16.07
C VAL A 613 -7.53 -15.93 -15.41
N SER A 614 -6.97 -15.47 -14.28
CA SER A 614 -7.38 -14.24 -13.59
C SER A 614 -7.22 -12.99 -14.47
N TYR A 615 -6.14 -12.90 -15.25
CA TYR A 615 -5.95 -11.83 -16.24
C TYR A 615 -7.00 -11.87 -17.37
N ILE A 616 -7.22 -13.05 -17.99
CA ILE A 616 -8.22 -13.20 -19.07
C ILE A 616 -9.63 -12.87 -18.58
N ARG A 617 -9.97 -13.30 -17.36
CA ARG A 617 -11.23 -12.93 -16.68
C ARG A 617 -11.35 -11.42 -16.47
N LYS A 618 -10.29 -10.76 -16.02
CA LYS A 618 -10.23 -9.29 -15.80
C LYS A 618 -10.44 -8.51 -17.10
N CYS A 619 -9.94 -8.99 -18.24
CA CYS A 619 -10.22 -8.41 -19.55
C CYS A 619 -11.70 -8.55 -19.96
N LEU A 620 -12.30 -9.72 -19.71
CA LEU A 620 -13.72 -9.96 -19.95
C LEU A 620 -14.63 -9.08 -19.05
N GLU A 621 -14.33 -8.98 -17.75
CA GLU A 621 -15.09 -8.17 -16.79
C GLU A 621 -14.99 -6.65 -17.07
N LYS A 622 -13.88 -6.17 -17.64
CA LYS A 622 -13.71 -4.78 -18.08
C LYS A 622 -14.38 -4.45 -19.41
N LEU A 623 -14.61 -5.45 -20.28
CA LEU A 623 -15.00 -5.28 -21.69
C LEU A 623 -13.98 -4.49 -22.53
N ASP A 624 -12.68 -4.60 -22.21
CA ASP A 624 -11.59 -3.88 -22.93
C ASP A 624 -10.96 -4.68 -24.08
N THR A 625 -11.38 -5.93 -24.27
CA THR A 625 -10.76 -6.91 -25.16
C THR A 625 -11.82 -7.61 -26.03
N ASP A 626 -11.49 -7.89 -27.29
CA ASP A 626 -12.40 -8.56 -28.24
C ASP A 626 -12.79 -9.96 -27.76
N ILE A 627 -14.09 -10.26 -27.78
CA ILE A 627 -14.67 -11.54 -27.35
C ILE A 627 -14.12 -12.72 -28.17
N SER A 628 -13.74 -12.51 -29.43
CA SER A 628 -13.11 -13.55 -30.27
C SER A 628 -11.72 -13.97 -29.77
N LEU A 629 -10.96 -13.06 -29.14
CA LEU A 629 -9.67 -13.38 -28.52
C LEU A 629 -9.85 -14.16 -27.21
N ILE A 630 -10.82 -13.77 -26.38
CA ILE A 630 -11.17 -14.52 -25.16
C ILE A 630 -11.66 -15.92 -25.53
N ARG A 631 -12.50 -16.04 -26.57
CA ARG A 631 -12.97 -17.32 -27.13
C ARG A 631 -11.81 -18.18 -27.63
N TYR A 632 -10.87 -17.61 -28.37
CA TYR A 632 -9.70 -18.33 -28.88
C TYR A 632 -8.86 -18.93 -27.74
N PHE A 633 -8.57 -18.14 -26.70
CA PHE A 633 -7.90 -18.65 -25.49
C PHE A 633 -8.68 -19.79 -24.82
N VAL A 634 -10.00 -19.68 -24.72
CA VAL A 634 -10.83 -20.73 -24.10
C VAL A 634 -10.82 -22.03 -24.91
N THR A 635 -10.84 -21.97 -26.25
CA THR A 635 -10.67 -23.16 -27.12
C THR A 635 -9.31 -23.82 -26.90
N GLU A 636 -8.22 -23.07 -27.08
CA GLU A 636 -6.84 -23.60 -26.94
C GLU A 636 -6.57 -24.15 -25.54
N VAL A 637 -7.17 -23.59 -24.47
CA VAL A 637 -7.08 -24.15 -23.12
C VAL A 637 -7.90 -25.45 -22.98
N LEU A 638 -9.12 -25.50 -23.50
CA LEU A 638 -9.96 -26.71 -23.41
C LEU A 638 -9.36 -27.89 -24.18
N ASP A 639 -8.70 -27.66 -25.30
CA ASP A 639 -8.07 -28.70 -26.11
C ASP A 639 -6.80 -29.31 -25.47
N VAL A 640 -6.24 -28.69 -24.41
CA VAL A 640 -5.01 -29.16 -23.73
C VAL A 640 -5.19 -29.56 -22.26
N ILE A 641 -6.36 -29.33 -21.65
CA ILE A 641 -6.64 -29.74 -20.25
C ILE A 641 -7.48 -31.01 -20.19
N ALA A 642 -7.35 -31.75 -19.08
CA ALA A 642 -8.18 -32.91 -18.78
C ALA A 642 -8.43 -33.03 -17.26
N PRO A 643 -9.48 -33.75 -16.82
CA PRO A 643 -9.73 -34.03 -15.42
C PRO A 643 -8.59 -34.82 -14.72
N PRO A 644 -8.45 -34.73 -13.39
CA PRO A 644 -9.28 -33.97 -12.45
C PRO A 644 -8.87 -32.50 -12.34
N TYR A 645 -9.87 -31.62 -12.30
CA TYR A 645 -9.65 -30.17 -12.09
C TYR A 645 -9.56 -29.82 -10.59
N THR A 646 -8.94 -28.68 -10.28
CA THR A 646 -8.92 -28.11 -8.92
C THR A 646 -10.06 -27.10 -8.72
N SER A 647 -10.50 -26.93 -7.46
CA SER A 647 -11.53 -25.94 -7.08
C SER A 647 -11.22 -24.55 -7.59
N ASP A 648 -9.99 -24.12 -7.42
CA ASP A 648 -9.56 -22.73 -7.61
C ASP A 648 -9.50 -22.40 -9.11
N PHE A 649 -9.12 -23.37 -9.94
CA PHE A 649 -9.21 -23.27 -11.39
C PHE A 649 -10.67 -23.20 -11.85
N VAL A 650 -11.55 -24.09 -11.34
CA VAL A 650 -12.98 -24.08 -11.70
C VAL A 650 -13.64 -22.76 -11.29
N GLN A 651 -13.35 -22.23 -10.10
CA GLN A 651 -13.89 -20.97 -9.60
C GLN A 651 -13.47 -19.74 -10.44
N LEU A 652 -12.30 -19.79 -11.08
CA LEU A 652 -11.82 -18.73 -11.98
C LEU A 652 -12.30 -18.91 -13.43
N PHE A 653 -12.32 -20.15 -13.94
CA PHE A 653 -12.56 -20.46 -15.36
C PHE A 653 -14.05 -20.66 -15.70
N LEU A 654 -14.85 -21.24 -14.80
CA LEU A 654 -16.29 -21.46 -15.05
C LEU A 654 -17.07 -20.16 -15.34
N PRO A 655 -16.85 -19.03 -14.63
CA PRO A 655 -17.54 -17.77 -14.95
C PRO A 655 -17.18 -17.16 -16.31
N ILE A 656 -16.07 -17.56 -16.93
CA ILE A 656 -15.71 -17.18 -18.31
C ILE A 656 -16.57 -17.99 -19.29
N LEU A 657 -16.77 -19.28 -19.00
CA LEU A 657 -17.55 -20.23 -19.81
C LEU A 657 -19.07 -20.06 -19.67
N GLU A 658 -19.56 -19.52 -18.55
CA GLU A 658 -21.00 -19.22 -18.38
C GLU A 658 -21.46 -18.00 -19.21
N ASN A 659 -20.55 -17.27 -19.85
CA ASN A 659 -20.88 -16.20 -20.78
C ASN A 659 -21.24 -16.75 -22.17
N GLU A 660 -22.53 -16.67 -22.54
CA GLU A 660 -23.05 -17.20 -23.81
C GLU A 660 -22.37 -16.65 -25.07
N SER A 661 -21.82 -15.42 -25.04
CA SER A 661 -21.10 -14.83 -26.18
C SER A 661 -19.77 -15.53 -26.50
N ILE A 662 -19.23 -16.26 -25.52
CA ILE A 662 -18.05 -17.12 -25.65
C ILE A 662 -18.54 -18.54 -25.95
N ALA A 663 -19.25 -19.17 -25.01
CA ALA A 663 -19.61 -20.59 -25.08
C ALA A 663 -20.56 -20.94 -26.23
N GLY A 664 -21.49 -20.06 -26.60
CA GLY A 664 -22.48 -20.31 -27.65
C GLY A 664 -21.93 -20.44 -29.08
N THR A 665 -20.62 -20.22 -29.25
CA THR A 665 -19.93 -20.21 -30.56
C THR A 665 -18.65 -21.06 -30.59
N ILE A 666 -18.28 -21.70 -29.48
CA ILE A 666 -17.25 -22.75 -29.43
C ILE A 666 -17.86 -24.12 -29.81
N LYS A 667 -19.19 -24.26 -29.69
CA LYS A 667 -19.93 -25.48 -30.01
C LYS A 667 -19.76 -25.88 -31.47
N THR A 668 -18.97 -26.90 -31.70
CA THR A 668 -18.86 -27.62 -32.97
C THR A 668 -20.09 -28.52 -33.17
N GLU A 669 -20.54 -28.70 -34.41
CA GLU A 669 -21.61 -29.64 -34.75
C GLU A 669 -21.05 -31.08 -34.77
N GLY A 670 -20.86 -31.68 -33.59
CA GLY A 670 -20.27 -33.01 -33.43
C GLY A 670 -20.51 -33.66 -32.05
N GLU A 671 -19.98 -34.86 -31.83
CA GLU A 671 -20.24 -35.66 -30.62
C GLU A 671 -19.45 -35.23 -29.38
N HIS A 672 -18.41 -34.39 -29.54
CA HIS A 672 -17.60 -33.86 -28.43
C HIS A 672 -17.62 -32.32 -28.41
N ASP A 673 -18.47 -31.76 -27.54
CA ASP A 673 -18.46 -30.35 -27.14
C ASP A 673 -17.67 -30.21 -25.82
N PRO A 674 -16.39 -29.75 -25.85
CA PRO A 674 -15.56 -29.69 -24.65
C PRO A 674 -16.05 -28.66 -23.63
N VAL A 675 -16.82 -27.64 -24.05
CA VAL A 675 -17.46 -26.68 -23.13
C VAL A 675 -18.54 -27.38 -22.34
N THR A 676 -19.40 -28.16 -23.00
CA THR A 676 -20.46 -28.92 -22.32
C THR A 676 -19.87 -30.04 -21.45
N GLU A 677 -18.80 -30.72 -21.88
CA GLU A 677 -18.11 -31.71 -21.05
C GLU A 677 -17.49 -31.08 -19.79
N PHE A 678 -16.79 -29.95 -19.91
CA PHE A 678 -16.24 -29.22 -18.76
C PHE A 678 -17.33 -28.78 -17.78
N ILE A 679 -18.44 -28.23 -18.28
CA ILE A 679 -19.57 -27.78 -17.43
C ILE A 679 -20.28 -28.98 -16.76
N ALA A 680 -20.38 -30.13 -17.45
CA ALA A 680 -20.92 -31.36 -16.87
C ALA A 680 -20.00 -31.92 -15.76
N HIS A 681 -18.68 -31.87 -15.96
CA HIS A 681 -17.69 -32.24 -14.95
C HIS A 681 -17.77 -31.31 -13.73
N CYS A 682 -17.89 -30.00 -13.94
CA CYS A 682 -18.05 -29.03 -12.85
C CYS A 682 -19.30 -29.32 -12.01
N LYS A 683 -20.46 -29.52 -12.66
CA LYS A 683 -21.75 -29.78 -12.00
C LYS A 683 -21.85 -31.13 -11.29
N SER A 684 -21.02 -32.11 -11.65
CA SER A 684 -21.00 -33.43 -11.01
C SER A 684 -20.03 -33.51 -9.82
N ASN A 685 -18.91 -32.79 -9.88
CA ASN A 685 -17.84 -32.92 -8.88
C ASN A 685 -17.69 -31.72 -7.93
N PHE A 686 -18.30 -30.56 -8.22
CA PHE A 686 -18.21 -29.36 -7.38
C PHE A 686 -19.60 -28.89 -6.93
N ILE A 687 -19.77 -28.76 -5.61
CA ILE A 687 -20.93 -28.07 -5.03
C ILE A 687 -20.68 -26.57 -5.13
N VAL A 688 -21.47 -25.86 -5.93
CA VAL A 688 -21.42 -24.40 -6.00
C VAL A 688 -21.90 -23.82 -4.66
N MET A 689 -20.96 -23.38 -3.83
CA MET A 689 -21.24 -22.57 -2.65
C MET A 689 -21.24 -21.10 -3.07
N ASN A 690 -22.43 -20.50 -3.09
CA ASN A 690 -22.65 -19.05 -3.26
C ASN A 690 -22.35 -18.28 -1.96
#